data_AF-A0A3R7WKR3-F1
#
_entry.id   AF-A0A3R7WKR3-F1
#
_cell.length_a   1.000
_cell.length_b   1.000
_cell.length_c   1.000
_cell.angle_alpha   90.00
_cell.angle_beta   90.00
_cell.angle_gamma   90.00
#
_symmetry.space_group_name_H-M   'P 1'
#
loop_
_entity.id
_entity.type
_entity.pdbx_description
1 polymer ?
#
loop_
_entity_poly.entity_id
_entity_poly.type
_entity_poly.pdbx_seq_one_letter_code
_entity_poly.pdbx_strand_id
1 'polypeptide(L)'
;LRQLQGTTLKLRVTTTSGKIKTATMMSFQMSLPHALDGFYMDIPAGLQGLFEERLLFETLHHLEPRFLWGLYTSVSATTGLAGSRYRIHFLGSEIPSTMLLDGRMVEEFVFRGRCLRVYGRGWFFRDKRLARLDLDSIAAGTTHVTPTTPPASTTTATQATPAKRQKTTTKDPNAWTDVRRKPMSVHPAPYRVHTPGRSWTSPNAFAALHERWNVGHAVHRANHDGVSFESIIPELHQPDNDLAHPTADEYVTCPKPTKGTVSHVEVPLDDLLAELQLLEAQSSAAIQHHESHVADAVRGSEFDLATMVNSGRVDSICTMMARHPVDFGVQLHRLFTADRPTFELLIRQRLLHRWLRATWGGSASFDKLYTKSFGHKMTRESVVELFRALQHSDTLAPIVSETEAGDELTLSRLDLELVLALAEVLAAAHSPLYFASDAAVMVSTGCTIEIIPAHRGLRSLSAPTMLAVLMSTHLGEELWRIMETMFDGDDDMNRVMAHLYDIHESGFVSLPHIGITRWDQELGRFVVPTDEVDDTATPVDDSTMTQVVNRHFFHKSLPGYSTLVHVSNHDIPGRYLVVRALWSDLPVYIHNVYAPVEPLLRGDFFASLPRDFEPNSLHVVGGDFNMPLLSSLDATTLHSSQGSGRTDCVEWLTALGVVDVWRQLNPSTRLFSGPGRVNRLDYLFLDSAMASHLNPVATYDPNGYGGDHLAHTVTLSQSLCTTTKGYWRLPRELLSDPNIQRAITMEATTLLGKMRADETLNHGAMWYGWLKRMRRQLIKCHRLHIESAKTLLHHLRLRLAATKRALDGDGDDVSKVAAVAAAQLAYDSAKSEHGQYARDRQFDFHANSNERGTSHFFRKPLGTKVPINCVTVDGVMITDEPTVQTTFTAHWRSIMTSPQDANPPDHHRRRAVIESLTKRLNLADRESLDQPITATELRDAMKTMNPSKSPGPDGWSAGFFQVAPEIFSELLLMVFNYQLTHHGCLLPHQRRSAITLLHKSGDRGMPG
;
A
#
# COMPACT_ATOMS: atom_id res chain seq x y z
N LEU A 1 -13.35 -44.69 11.64
CA LEU A 1 -12.21 -45.35 12.32
C LEU A 1 -12.40 -45.53 13.83
N ARG A 2 -12.62 -44.49 14.65
CA ARG A 2 -12.88 -44.67 16.11
C ARG A 2 -14.13 -45.51 16.47
N GLN A 3 -15.12 -45.60 15.57
CA GLN A 3 -16.33 -46.42 15.75
C GLN A 3 -16.15 -47.91 15.39
N LEU A 4 -14.99 -48.31 14.86
CA LEU A 4 -14.73 -49.68 14.38
C LEU A 4 -13.80 -50.48 15.30
N GLN A 5 -13.49 -49.96 16.49
CA GLN A 5 -12.62 -50.61 17.47
C GLN A 5 -13.26 -51.91 18.00
N GLY A 6 -12.53 -53.03 17.89
CA GLY A 6 -13.02 -54.35 18.32
C GLY A 6 -13.91 -55.06 17.30
N THR A 7 -14.20 -54.43 16.16
CA THR A 7 -14.97 -55.05 15.07
C THR A 7 -14.07 -55.96 14.24
N THR A 8 -14.53 -57.17 14.00
CA THR A 8 -13.85 -58.12 13.10
C THR A 8 -14.42 -57.95 11.69
N LEU A 9 -13.64 -57.38 10.77
CA LEU A 9 -14.03 -57.25 9.38
C LEU A 9 -13.93 -58.62 8.70
N LYS A 10 -15.04 -59.16 8.21
CA LYS A 10 -15.07 -60.42 7.46
C LYS A 10 -15.18 -60.13 5.96
N LEU A 11 -14.12 -60.41 5.23
CA LEU A 11 -14.07 -60.24 3.78
C LEU A 11 -14.24 -61.60 3.10
N ARG A 12 -15.21 -61.68 2.17
CA ARG A 12 -15.38 -62.85 1.32
C ARG A 12 -14.41 -62.73 0.15
N VAL A 13 -13.34 -63.51 0.18
CA VAL A 13 -12.37 -63.56 -0.91
C VAL A 13 -12.71 -64.74 -1.79
N THR A 14 -13.12 -64.46 -3.02
CA THR A 14 -13.34 -65.48 -4.05
C THR A 14 -12.05 -65.68 -4.82
N THR A 15 -11.40 -66.81 -4.63
CA THR A 15 -10.26 -67.19 -5.47
C THR A 15 -10.78 -68.06 -6.61
N THR A 16 -10.40 -67.70 -7.84
CA THR A 16 -10.76 -68.46 -9.04
C THR A 16 -9.48 -69.11 -9.55
N SER A 17 -9.37 -70.42 -9.35
CA SER A 17 -8.27 -71.23 -9.88
C SER A 17 -8.88 -72.22 -10.88
N GLY A 18 -8.79 -71.91 -12.16
CA GLY A 18 -9.45 -72.67 -13.23
C GLY A 18 -10.98 -72.57 -13.19
N LYS A 19 -11.69 -73.68 -13.50
CA LYS A 19 -13.16 -73.73 -13.62
C LYS A 19 -13.92 -73.79 -12.28
N ILE A 20 -13.24 -73.72 -11.13
CA ILE A 20 -13.89 -73.78 -9.82
C ILE A 20 -13.67 -72.44 -9.10
N LYS A 21 -14.79 -71.82 -8.67
CA LYS A 21 -14.80 -70.64 -7.79
C LYS A 21 -14.99 -71.11 -6.36
N THR A 22 -13.99 -70.89 -5.52
CA THR A 22 -14.10 -71.10 -4.07
C THR A 22 -14.08 -69.76 -3.35
N ALA A 23 -15.06 -69.58 -2.46
CA ALA A 23 -15.24 -68.35 -1.70
C ALA A 23 -14.85 -68.60 -0.23
N THR A 24 -13.73 -68.05 0.21
CA THR A 24 -13.23 -68.20 1.58
C THR A 24 -13.48 -66.91 2.35
N MET A 25 -14.11 -67.01 3.52
CA MET A 25 -14.33 -65.87 4.41
C MET A 25 -13.11 -65.67 5.31
N MET A 26 -12.37 -64.58 5.12
CA MET A 26 -11.23 -64.21 5.96
C MET A 26 -11.64 -63.12 6.94
N SER A 27 -11.26 -63.27 8.20
CA SER A 27 -11.64 -62.38 9.30
C SER A 27 -10.43 -61.60 9.79
N PHE A 28 -10.53 -60.27 9.84
CA PHE A 28 -9.47 -59.37 10.29
C PHE A 28 -9.92 -58.62 11.54
N GLN A 29 -9.20 -58.78 12.64
CA GLN A 29 -9.41 -58.01 13.86
C GLN A 29 -8.85 -56.59 13.67
N MET A 30 -9.70 -55.58 13.75
CA MET A 30 -9.27 -54.19 13.70
C MET A 30 -8.73 -53.76 15.07
N SER A 31 -7.44 -54.01 15.32
CA SER A 31 -6.68 -53.42 16.44
C SER A 31 -6.14 -52.05 16.02
N LEU A 32 -6.05 -51.09 16.95
CA LEU A 32 -5.45 -49.77 16.68
C LEU A 32 -3.96 -49.94 16.40
N PRO A 33 -3.42 -49.63 15.20
CA PRO A 33 -2.08 -49.11 15.14
C PRO A 33 -2.16 -47.68 15.68
N HIS A 34 -1.29 -47.29 16.60
CA HIS A 34 -1.15 -45.89 17.00
C HIS A 34 -0.60 -45.10 15.79
N ALA A 35 -1.49 -44.70 14.87
CA ALA A 35 -1.15 -43.93 13.66
C ALA A 35 -0.56 -42.54 13.96
N LEU A 36 -0.51 -42.16 15.25
CA LEU A 36 0.09 -40.92 15.75
C LEU A 36 1.54 -41.08 16.22
N ASP A 37 2.06 -42.31 16.33
CA ASP A 37 3.42 -42.57 16.83
C ASP A 37 4.44 -42.94 15.73
N GLY A 38 3.99 -43.10 14.48
CA GLY A 38 4.88 -43.29 13.32
C GLY A 38 5.50 -42.00 12.79
N PHE A 39 6.46 -42.13 11.87
CA PHE A 39 6.96 -41.02 11.06
C PHE A 39 5.86 -40.60 10.07
N TYR A 40 5.68 -39.30 9.92
CA TYR A 40 4.78 -38.72 8.94
C TYR A 40 5.45 -37.51 8.30
N MET A 41 5.01 -37.17 7.09
CA MET A 41 5.38 -35.91 6.45
C MET A 41 4.13 -35.08 6.17
N ASP A 42 4.20 -33.78 6.41
CA ASP A 42 3.13 -32.82 6.13
C ASP A 42 3.44 -32.03 4.85
N ILE A 43 2.43 -31.85 3.99
CA ILE A 43 2.44 -31.00 2.78
C ILE A 43 1.61 -29.73 3.05
N PRO A 44 2.23 -28.57 3.32
CA PRO A 44 1.55 -27.30 3.62
C PRO A 44 1.12 -26.58 2.33
N ALA A 45 0.01 -27.03 1.78
CA ALA A 45 -0.73 -26.51 0.63
C ALA A 45 -1.84 -27.50 0.23
N GLY A 46 -1.74 -28.74 0.73
CA GLY A 46 -2.63 -29.82 0.33
C GLY A 46 -2.43 -30.26 -1.11
N LEU A 47 -3.40 -31.04 -1.59
CA LEU A 47 -3.48 -31.55 -2.95
C LEU A 47 -4.73 -31.00 -3.65
N GLN A 48 -4.65 -30.75 -4.94
CA GLN A 48 -5.70 -30.22 -5.81
C GLN A 48 -6.66 -31.34 -6.24
N GLY A 49 -7.46 -31.81 -5.28
CA GLY A 49 -8.53 -32.76 -5.50
C GLY A 49 -8.11 -34.23 -5.54
N LEU A 50 -9.10 -35.09 -5.72
CA LEU A 50 -8.98 -36.55 -5.59
C LEU A 50 -8.06 -37.20 -6.62
N PHE A 51 -7.90 -36.60 -7.80
CA PHE A 51 -7.02 -37.13 -8.85
C PHE A 51 -5.54 -37.04 -8.43
N GLU A 52 -5.13 -35.87 -7.93
CA GLU A 52 -3.76 -35.64 -7.48
C GLU A 52 -3.44 -36.50 -6.24
N GLU A 53 -4.42 -36.68 -5.35
CA GLU A 53 -4.32 -37.57 -4.20
C GLU A 53 -4.07 -39.04 -4.60
N ARG A 54 -4.85 -39.57 -5.55
CA ARG A 54 -4.68 -40.94 -6.03
C ARG A 54 -3.32 -41.16 -6.68
N LEU A 55 -2.93 -40.23 -7.56
CA LEU A 55 -1.64 -40.33 -8.24
C LEU A 55 -0.48 -40.28 -7.25
N LEU A 56 -0.53 -39.39 -6.25
CA LEU A 56 0.51 -39.31 -5.22
C LEU A 56 0.60 -40.61 -4.43
N PHE A 57 -0.54 -41.23 -4.12
CA PHE A 57 -0.56 -42.50 -3.40
C PHE A 57 0.03 -43.64 -4.22
N GLU A 58 -0.30 -43.72 -5.51
CA GLU A 58 0.28 -44.72 -6.41
C GLU A 58 1.80 -44.55 -6.53
N THR A 59 2.27 -43.32 -6.73
CA THR A 59 3.70 -43.01 -6.82
C THR A 59 4.43 -43.31 -5.51
N LEU A 60 3.91 -42.87 -4.36
CA LEU A 60 4.52 -43.13 -3.05
C LEU A 60 4.47 -44.60 -2.65
N HIS A 61 3.41 -45.33 -3.02
CA HIS A 61 3.31 -46.76 -2.75
C HIS A 61 4.34 -47.58 -3.55
N HIS A 62 4.65 -47.15 -4.78
CA HIS A 62 5.72 -47.75 -5.58
C HIS A 62 7.11 -47.37 -5.07
N LEU A 63 7.29 -46.14 -4.61
CA LEU A 63 8.58 -45.63 -4.15
C LEU A 63 8.98 -46.13 -2.76
N GLU A 64 8.05 -46.09 -1.80
CA GLU A 64 8.31 -46.41 -0.40
C GLU A 64 7.29 -47.46 0.09
N PRO A 65 7.71 -48.73 0.26
CA PRO A 65 6.79 -49.79 0.68
C PRO A 65 6.23 -49.61 2.09
N ARG A 66 6.81 -48.71 2.90
CA ARG A 66 6.24 -48.31 4.20
C ARG A 66 5.21 -47.20 4.11
N PHE A 67 4.96 -46.60 2.94
CA PHE A 67 3.86 -45.65 2.78
C PHE A 67 2.53 -46.35 3.06
N LEU A 68 1.75 -45.80 3.98
CA LEU A 68 0.49 -46.41 4.42
C LEU A 68 -0.71 -45.72 3.78
N TRP A 69 -0.86 -44.42 4.02
CA TRP A 69 -1.99 -43.61 3.59
C TRP A 69 -1.69 -42.13 3.84
N GLY A 70 -2.51 -41.27 3.25
CA GLY A 70 -2.52 -39.84 3.55
C GLY A 70 -3.92 -39.33 3.85
N LEU A 71 -3.99 -38.16 4.49
CA LEU A 71 -5.24 -37.45 4.71
C LEU A 71 -5.00 -35.98 5.01
N TYR A 72 -6.04 -35.18 4.82
CA TYR A 72 -6.09 -33.85 5.42
C TYR A 72 -6.17 -33.92 6.94
N THR A 73 -5.31 -33.14 7.59
CA THR A 73 -5.24 -33.09 9.07
C THR A 73 -6.49 -32.48 9.71
N SER A 74 -7.25 -31.70 8.95
CA SER A 74 -8.57 -31.20 9.31
C SER A 74 -9.48 -31.20 8.08
N VAL A 75 -10.73 -31.60 8.25
CA VAL A 75 -11.78 -31.48 7.24
C VAL A 75 -13.02 -30.99 7.97
N SER A 76 -13.63 -29.90 7.47
CA SER A 76 -14.87 -29.37 8.02
C SER A 76 -15.96 -30.42 7.90
N ALA A 77 -16.51 -30.83 9.05
CA ALA A 77 -17.62 -31.78 9.09
C ALA A 77 -18.92 -31.23 8.48
N THR A 78 -19.01 -29.91 8.31
CA THR A 78 -20.21 -29.21 7.83
C THR A 78 -20.16 -28.93 6.33
N THR A 79 -18.98 -28.59 5.80
CA THR A 79 -18.81 -28.17 4.40
C THR A 79 -18.03 -29.19 3.55
N GLY A 80 -17.39 -30.19 4.17
CA GLY A 80 -16.50 -31.12 3.47
C GLY A 80 -15.18 -30.50 3.01
N LEU A 81 -14.96 -29.20 3.28
CA LEU A 81 -13.74 -28.50 2.91
C LEU A 81 -12.56 -28.97 3.75
N ALA A 82 -11.47 -29.29 3.06
CA ALA A 82 -10.22 -29.74 3.65
C ALA A 82 -9.36 -28.55 4.12
N GLY A 83 -8.63 -28.74 5.22
CA GLY A 83 -7.64 -27.77 5.71
C GLY A 83 -6.39 -27.70 4.84
N SER A 84 -5.52 -26.73 5.10
CA SER A 84 -4.33 -26.44 4.26
C SER A 84 -3.17 -27.44 4.38
N ARG A 85 -3.33 -28.50 5.18
CA ARG A 85 -2.25 -29.44 5.51
C ARG A 85 -2.68 -30.88 5.24
N TYR A 86 -1.99 -31.50 4.30
CA TYR A 86 -2.16 -32.90 3.93
C TYR A 86 -1.00 -33.72 4.51
N ARG A 87 -1.32 -34.77 5.28
CA ARG A 87 -0.35 -35.59 6.00
C ARG A 87 -0.24 -36.95 5.35
N ILE A 88 0.98 -37.39 5.06
CA ILE A 88 1.31 -38.74 4.61
C ILE A 88 1.95 -39.52 5.75
N HIS A 89 1.46 -40.74 5.98
CA HIS A 89 1.87 -41.60 7.08
C HIS A 89 2.69 -42.79 6.57
N PHE A 90 3.78 -43.08 7.28
CA PHE A 90 4.65 -44.22 7.02
C PHE A 90 4.60 -45.23 8.17
N LEU A 91 4.90 -46.48 7.86
CA LEU A 91 5.05 -47.55 8.84
C LEU A 91 6.37 -47.38 9.61
N GLY A 92 6.30 -47.41 10.96
CA GLY A 92 7.45 -47.21 11.84
C GLY A 92 7.72 -45.74 12.18
N SER A 93 8.56 -45.48 13.19
CA SER A 93 8.88 -44.13 13.71
C SER A 93 10.10 -43.49 13.05
N GLU A 94 10.94 -44.28 12.37
CA GLU A 94 12.17 -43.82 11.70
C GLU A 94 11.89 -43.21 10.33
N ILE A 95 12.70 -42.22 9.95
CA ILE A 95 12.64 -41.60 8.62
C ILE A 95 12.95 -42.66 7.56
N PRO A 96 12.12 -42.81 6.52
CA PRO A 96 12.42 -43.75 5.47
C PRO A 96 13.69 -43.43 4.70
N SER A 97 14.47 -44.44 4.32
CA SER A 97 15.70 -44.24 3.55
C SER A 97 15.42 -43.64 2.17
N THR A 98 14.25 -43.90 1.60
CA THR A 98 13.75 -43.26 0.36
C THR A 98 13.36 -41.79 0.55
N MET A 99 13.21 -41.35 1.80
CA MET A 99 12.96 -39.97 2.21
C MET A 99 14.24 -39.30 2.75
N LEU A 100 15.41 -39.86 2.43
CA LEU A 100 16.72 -39.29 2.68
C LEU A 100 17.48 -39.09 1.36
N LEU A 101 18.03 -37.89 1.14
CA LEU A 101 18.96 -37.56 0.07
C LEU A 101 20.27 -37.10 0.71
N ASP A 102 21.37 -37.79 0.44
CA ASP A 102 22.70 -37.52 1.04
C ASP A 102 22.67 -37.44 2.59
N GLY A 103 21.84 -38.27 3.23
CA GLY A 103 21.68 -38.29 4.69
C GLY A 103 20.83 -37.15 5.26
N ARG A 104 20.28 -36.28 4.41
CA ARG A 104 19.31 -35.25 4.78
C ARG A 104 17.89 -35.70 4.45
N MET A 105 16.93 -35.35 5.30
CA MET A 105 15.51 -35.58 5.00
C MET A 105 15.10 -34.82 3.74
N VAL A 106 14.28 -35.45 2.90
CA VAL A 106 13.64 -34.78 1.76
C VAL A 106 12.76 -33.65 2.26
N GLU A 107 12.92 -32.47 1.64
CA GLU A 107 12.25 -31.23 2.02
C GLU A 107 11.33 -30.70 0.90
N GLU A 108 11.39 -31.27 -0.30
CA GLU A 108 10.48 -30.98 -1.41
C GLU A 108 10.19 -32.20 -2.28
N PHE A 109 8.95 -32.32 -2.74
CA PHE A 109 8.57 -33.18 -3.85
C PHE A 109 8.38 -32.36 -5.12
N VAL A 110 8.94 -32.79 -6.25
CA VAL A 110 8.50 -32.34 -7.57
C VAL A 110 7.39 -33.28 -8.02
N PHE A 111 6.16 -32.79 -8.13
CA PHE A 111 4.99 -33.58 -8.43
C PHE A 111 3.99 -32.79 -9.29
N ARG A 112 3.61 -33.34 -10.43
CA ARG A 112 2.84 -32.74 -11.52
C ARG A 112 3.36 -31.38 -11.97
N GLY A 113 4.69 -31.24 -12.05
CA GLY A 113 5.36 -29.97 -12.37
C GLY A 113 5.27 -28.93 -11.26
N ARG A 114 4.80 -29.30 -10.06
CA ARG A 114 4.74 -28.44 -8.88
C ARG A 114 5.79 -28.84 -7.87
N CYS A 115 6.32 -27.84 -7.19
CA CYS A 115 7.25 -28.00 -6.09
C CYS A 115 6.46 -28.00 -4.76
N LEU A 116 6.24 -29.17 -4.16
CA LEU A 116 5.49 -29.38 -2.93
C LEU A 116 6.43 -29.50 -1.73
N ARG A 117 6.37 -28.55 -0.79
CA ARG A 117 7.18 -28.65 0.44
C ARG A 117 6.69 -29.75 1.36
N VAL A 118 7.63 -30.46 1.98
CA VAL A 118 7.35 -31.55 2.91
C VAL A 118 8.11 -31.42 4.21
N TYR A 119 7.41 -31.68 5.31
CA TYR A 119 7.96 -31.56 6.66
C TYR A 119 7.78 -32.86 7.42
N GLY A 120 8.88 -33.57 7.67
CA GLY A 120 8.87 -34.74 8.54
C GLY A 120 8.58 -34.38 9.98
N ARG A 121 8.00 -35.32 10.71
CA ARG A 121 7.70 -35.19 12.14
C ARG A 121 8.92 -34.69 12.93
N GLY A 122 8.79 -33.49 13.54
CA GLY A 122 9.82 -32.90 14.40
C GLY A 122 10.99 -32.22 13.67
N TRP A 123 10.96 -32.15 12.34
CA TRP A 123 12.01 -31.56 11.52
C TRP A 123 11.58 -30.19 10.99
N PHE A 124 12.41 -29.16 11.19
CA PHE A 124 12.16 -27.80 10.70
C PHE A 124 13.46 -27.20 10.13
N PHE A 125 13.28 -26.36 9.11
CA PHE A 125 14.25 -25.85 8.13
C PHE A 125 15.60 -25.40 8.70
N ARG A 126 16.71 -25.74 8.01
CA ARG A 126 18.08 -25.45 8.45
C ARG A 126 18.89 -24.53 7.51
N ASP A 127 18.64 -24.49 6.19
CA ASP A 127 19.41 -23.66 5.23
C ASP A 127 18.71 -23.44 3.86
N LYS A 128 19.27 -22.56 3.01
CA LYS A 128 18.73 -22.20 1.68
C LYS A 128 18.87 -23.27 0.57
N ARG A 129 19.46 -24.44 0.82
CA ARG A 129 19.69 -25.48 -0.22
C ARG A 129 18.81 -26.68 0.07
N LEU A 130 17.77 -26.89 -0.73
CA LEU A 130 16.68 -27.82 -0.40
C LEU A 130 16.92 -29.22 -0.97
N ALA A 131 16.69 -30.27 -0.18
CA ALA A 131 16.75 -31.65 -0.65
C ALA A 131 15.46 -32.01 -1.42
N ARG A 132 15.55 -32.08 -2.77
CA ARG A 132 14.41 -32.27 -3.69
C ARG A 132 14.32 -33.70 -4.20
N LEU A 133 13.15 -34.32 -4.07
CA LEU A 133 12.83 -35.64 -4.62
C LEU A 133 11.84 -35.50 -5.77
N ASP A 134 12.19 -36.01 -6.95
CA ASP A 134 11.35 -35.91 -8.14
C ASP A 134 10.40 -37.11 -8.25
N LEU A 135 9.12 -36.89 -7.96
CA LEU A 135 8.08 -37.91 -8.04
C LEU A 135 7.51 -38.04 -9.47
N ASP A 136 7.66 -37.04 -10.33
CA ASP A 136 7.18 -37.07 -11.72
C ASP A 136 8.01 -38.04 -12.56
N SER A 137 9.33 -38.00 -12.40
CA SER A 137 10.25 -38.94 -13.05
C SER A 137 9.98 -40.39 -12.61
N ILE A 138 9.58 -40.58 -11.35
CA ILE A 138 9.25 -41.90 -10.78
C ILE A 138 7.91 -42.41 -11.31
N ALA A 139 6.91 -41.52 -11.44
CA ALA A 139 5.61 -41.87 -12.04
C ALA A 139 5.73 -42.21 -13.54
N ALA A 140 6.67 -41.58 -14.26
CA ALA A 140 6.93 -41.86 -15.67
C ALA A 140 7.72 -43.16 -15.91
N GLY A 141 8.56 -43.57 -14.95
CA GLY A 141 9.42 -44.76 -15.03
C GLY A 141 8.79 -46.02 -14.46
N THR A 142 7.70 -46.53 -15.05
CA THR A 142 7.14 -47.84 -14.64
C THR A 142 7.64 -48.95 -15.59
N THR A 143 8.81 -49.51 -15.32
CA THR A 143 9.17 -50.87 -15.77
C THR A 143 9.43 -51.76 -14.55
N HIS A 144 8.79 -52.93 -14.56
CA HIS A 144 8.83 -53.94 -13.50
C HIS A 144 10.24 -54.25 -12.99
N VAL A 145 10.47 -54.08 -11.68
CA VAL A 145 11.58 -54.74 -10.97
C VAL A 145 11.04 -55.49 -9.77
N THR A 146 11.31 -56.80 -9.76
CA THR A 146 10.92 -57.81 -8.78
C THR A 146 11.56 -57.55 -7.40
N PRO A 147 10.90 -57.85 -6.26
CA PRO A 147 11.38 -57.44 -4.94
C PRO A 147 12.50 -58.35 -4.41
N THR A 148 13.55 -57.76 -3.83
CA THR A 148 14.56 -58.44 -3.01
C THR A 148 14.43 -58.00 -1.54
N THR A 149 14.15 -58.98 -0.67
CA THR A 149 14.27 -58.96 0.82
C THR A 149 15.67 -58.51 1.27
N PRO A 150 15.89 -57.77 2.40
CA PRO A 150 15.79 -58.28 3.81
C PRO A 150 15.61 -57.14 4.88
N PRO A 151 16.03 -57.23 6.18
CA PRO A 151 15.76 -58.13 7.30
C PRO A 151 15.05 -57.43 8.52
N ALA A 152 15.02 -58.10 9.69
CA ALA A 152 14.10 -57.92 10.82
C ALA A 152 14.46 -56.92 11.95
N SER A 153 13.38 -56.40 12.59
CA SER A 153 13.12 -56.02 14.01
C SER A 153 14.15 -55.19 14.81
N THR A 154 13.75 -54.15 15.56
CA THR A 154 13.29 -54.31 16.97
C THR A 154 12.58 -53.06 17.56
N THR A 155 11.46 -53.31 18.26
CA THR A 155 10.90 -52.71 19.51
C THR A 155 11.30 -51.28 19.94
N THR A 156 10.43 -50.41 20.48
CA THR A 156 9.53 -50.62 21.65
C THR A 156 8.57 -49.42 21.82
N ALA A 157 7.37 -49.67 22.34
CA ALA A 157 6.28 -48.69 22.56
C ALA A 157 6.16 -48.22 24.02
N THR A 158 5.49 -47.08 24.27
CA THR A 158 4.66 -46.77 25.48
C THR A 158 3.95 -45.40 25.29
N GLN A 159 2.64 -45.37 24.98
CA GLN A 159 1.44 -45.19 25.83
C GLN A 159 1.24 -43.82 26.53
N ALA A 160 0.14 -43.10 26.21
CA ALA A 160 -1.06 -42.93 27.08
C ALA A 160 -1.89 -41.63 26.84
N THR A 161 -3.10 -41.83 26.28
CA THR A 161 -4.48 -41.41 26.65
C THR A 161 -5.01 -39.96 26.89
N PRO A 162 -6.33 -39.72 26.64
CA PRO A 162 -6.97 -38.41 26.30
C PRO A 162 -8.27 -38.06 27.10
N ALA A 163 -8.96 -36.94 26.79
CA ALA A 163 -10.42 -36.71 26.99
C ALA A 163 -10.85 -35.26 26.60
N LYS A 164 -12.08 -34.84 26.26
CA LYS A 164 -13.32 -35.41 25.64
C LYS A 164 -14.40 -34.27 25.57
N ARG A 165 -15.39 -34.41 24.65
CA ARG A 165 -16.82 -33.93 24.65
C ARG A 165 -17.18 -32.47 24.25
N GLN A 166 -18.39 -32.13 23.74
CA GLN A 166 -19.49 -32.82 23.00
C GLN A 166 -20.55 -31.76 22.56
N LYS A 167 -21.30 -32.11 21.50
CA LYS A 167 -22.31 -31.42 20.65
C LYS A 167 -23.69 -31.18 21.30
N THR A 168 -24.56 -30.33 20.72
CA THR A 168 -25.94 -30.68 20.24
C THR A 168 -26.68 -29.55 19.49
N THR A 169 -27.76 -29.94 18.79
CA THR A 169 -28.47 -29.38 17.62
C THR A 169 -29.99 -29.34 17.85
N THR A 170 -30.79 -28.54 17.10
CA THR A 170 -31.97 -29.00 16.27
C THR A 170 -32.78 -27.86 15.59
N LYS A 171 -33.42 -28.23 14.46
CA LYS A 171 -34.33 -27.52 13.50
C LYS A 171 -35.81 -27.51 14.00
N ASP A 172 -36.84 -26.88 13.40
CA ASP A 172 -37.37 -26.90 12.01
C ASP A 172 -38.61 -25.92 11.85
N PRO A 173 -39.53 -25.97 10.83
CA PRO A 173 -39.74 -24.94 9.78
C PRO A 173 -41.21 -24.40 9.64
N ASN A 174 -41.50 -23.51 8.68
CA ASN A 174 -42.79 -23.45 7.94
C ASN A 174 -42.82 -22.40 6.79
N ALA A 175 -43.59 -22.70 5.74
CA ALA A 175 -43.74 -21.98 4.45
C ALA A 175 -45.21 -21.65 4.15
N TRP A 176 -45.54 -20.60 3.35
CA TRP A 176 -46.79 -20.37 2.56
C TRP A 176 -46.58 -19.14 1.61
N THR A 177 -46.48 -19.26 0.26
CA THR A 177 -47.46 -19.23 -0.89
C THR A 177 -47.76 -17.88 -1.57
N ASP A 178 -47.77 -17.91 -2.92
CA ASP A 178 -47.95 -16.80 -3.90
C ASP A 178 -49.40 -16.39 -4.23
N VAL A 179 -49.59 -15.12 -4.67
CA VAL A 179 -50.85 -14.58 -5.23
C VAL A 179 -50.63 -13.90 -6.60
N ARG A 180 -51.39 -14.31 -7.62
CA ARG A 180 -51.41 -13.74 -8.99
C ARG A 180 -52.45 -12.63 -9.17
N ARG A 181 -52.16 -11.62 -10.01
CA ARG A 181 -53.18 -10.78 -10.69
C ARG A 181 -52.84 -10.52 -12.17
N LYS A 182 -53.90 -10.42 -12.98
CA LYS A 182 -53.96 -10.37 -14.46
C LYS A 182 -54.02 -8.91 -15.01
N PRO A 183 -53.81 -8.70 -16.32
CA PRO A 183 -53.29 -7.46 -16.93
C PRO A 183 -54.35 -6.55 -17.58
N MET A 184 -53.96 -5.33 -17.95
CA MET A 184 -54.62 -4.52 -18.99
C MET A 184 -53.61 -3.76 -19.85
N SER A 185 -53.91 -3.73 -21.15
CA SER A 185 -53.11 -3.20 -22.26
C SER A 185 -53.60 -1.82 -22.72
N VAL A 186 -52.69 -0.89 -23.02
CA VAL A 186 -52.85 0.14 -24.07
C VAL A 186 -51.46 0.44 -24.65
N HIS A 187 -51.30 0.36 -25.97
CA HIS A 187 -50.07 0.70 -26.70
C HIS A 187 -50.12 2.13 -27.24
N PRO A 188 -49.00 2.88 -27.15
CA PRO A 188 -48.54 3.75 -28.23
C PRO A 188 -47.16 3.29 -28.78
N ALA A 189 -46.84 3.76 -29.99
CA ALA A 189 -45.74 3.38 -30.89
C ALA A 189 -44.30 3.55 -30.29
N PRO A 190 -43.26 2.95 -30.90
CA PRO A 190 -42.05 2.52 -30.20
C PRO A 190 -41.06 3.65 -29.92
N TYR A 191 -40.80 3.86 -28.64
CA TYR A 191 -39.54 4.45 -28.17
C TYR A 191 -38.45 3.36 -28.21
N ARG A 192 -37.22 3.70 -28.62
CA ARG A 192 -36.08 2.78 -28.49
C ARG A 192 -35.88 2.45 -27.01
N VAL A 193 -36.10 1.19 -26.68
CA VAL A 193 -35.91 0.62 -25.34
C VAL A 193 -34.43 0.63 -25.02
N HIS A 194 -34.02 1.27 -23.93
CA HIS A 194 -32.77 0.94 -23.25
C HIS A 194 -32.85 -0.53 -22.82
N THR A 195 -31.92 -1.34 -23.31
CA THR A 195 -31.79 -2.75 -22.99
C THR A 195 -31.67 -2.94 -21.47
N PRO A 196 -32.64 -3.58 -20.77
CA PRO A 196 -32.49 -3.92 -19.36
C PRO A 196 -31.57 -5.15 -19.29
N GLY A 197 -30.35 -4.95 -18.80
CA GLY A 197 -29.35 -6.02 -18.72
C GLY A 197 -27.89 -5.57 -18.82
N ARG A 198 -27.56 -4.31 -18.53
CA ARG A 198 -26.16 -3.87 -18.47
C ARG A 198 -25.43 -4.54 -17.31
N SER A 199 -24.30 -5.17 -17.59
CA SER A 199 -23.35 -5.58 -16.55
C SER A 199 -22.80 -4.35 -15.83
N TRP A 200 -22.80 -4.34 -14.49
CA TRP A 200 -22.23 -3.25 -13.68
C TRP A 200 -20.70 -3.28 -13.59
N THR A 201 -20.05 -4.22 -14.27
CA THR A 201 -18.60 -4.18 -14.51
C THR A 201 -18.36 -3.55 -15.87
N SER A 202 -17.95 -2.28 -15.89
CA SER A 202 -17.29 -1.70 -17.06
C SER A 202 -15.98 -2.47 -17.30
N PRO A 203 -15.74 -3.02 -18.52
CA PRO A 203 -14.40 -3.41 -18.93
C PRO A 203 -13.48 -2.20 -18.77
N ASN A 204 -12.22 -2.39 -18.38
CA ASN A 204 -11.25 -1.29 -18.31
C ASN A 204 -11.26 -0.52 -19.66
N ALA A 205 -11.84 0.68 -19.70
CA ALA A 205 -12.01 1.45 -20.93
C ALA A 205 -10.67 1.74 -21.62
N PHE A 206 -9.58 1.83 -20.86
CA PHE A 206 -8.22 1.93 -21.39
C PHE A 206 -7.77 0.63 -22.06
N ALA A 207 -8.19 -0.54 -21.57
CA ALA A 207 -7.94 -1.81 -22.24
C ALA A 207 -8.74 -1.93 -23.54
N ALA A 208 -9.98 -1.42 -23.57
CA ALA A 208 -10.81 -1.36 -24.79
C ALA A 208 -10.25 -0.40 -25.86
N LEU A 209 -9.64 0.71 -25.44
CA LEU A 209 -8.90 1.60 -26.33
C LEU A 209 -7.59 0.97 -26.82
N HIS A 210 -6.81 0.37 -25.90
CA HIS A 210 -5.50 -0.21 -26.20
C HIS A 210 -5.58 -1.46 -27.09
N GLU A 211 -6.64 -2.28 -26.97
CA GLU A 211 -6.84 -3.43 -27.88
C GLU A 211 -7.24 -3.01 -29.30
N ARG A 212 -7.64 -1.75 -29.52
CA ARG A 212 -8.13 -1.22 -30.81
C ARG A 212 -7.19 -0.26 -31.49
N TRP A 213 -6.38 0.47 -30.73
CA TRP A 213 -5.46 1.45 -31.26
C TRP A 213 -4.15 1.42 -30.49
N ASN A 214 -3.06 1.44 -31.23
CA ASN A 214 -1.75 1.81 -30.75
C ASN A 214 -1.35 3.16 -31.36
N VAL A 215 -0.78 4.05 -30.54
CA VAL A 215 -0.32 5.37 -30.97
C VAL A 215 1.20 5.35 -30.99
N GLY A 216 1.76 5.14 -32.19
CA GLY A 216 3.18 5.33 -32.47
C GLY A 216 3.47 6.75 -32.96
N HIS A 217 4.65 6.95 -33.52
CA HIS A 217 5.08 8.23 -34.08
C HIS A 217 6.05 8.05 -35.26
N ALA A 218 6.08 9.05 -36.13
CA ALA A 218 7.14 9.24 -37.13
C ALA A 218 7.73 10.64 -37.03
N VAL A 219 9.05 10.72 -37.14
CA VAL A 219 9.78 11.98 -37.18
C VAL A 219 9.95 12.41 -38.64
N HIS A 220 9.31 13.52 -39.00
CA HIS A 220 9.46 14.14 -40.30
C HIS A 220 10.39 15.34 -40.18
N ARG A 221 11.41 15.38 -41.04
CA ARG A 221 12.39 16.47 -41.07
C ARG A 221 12.32 17.17 -42.42
N ALA A 222 12.16 18.48 -42.41
CA ALA A 222 12.27 19.31 -43.59
C ALA A 222 13.40 20.33 -43.45
N ASN A 223 14.01 20.68 -44.57
CA ASN A 223 15.10 21.64 -44.66
C ASN A 223 14.73 22.75 -45.65
N HIS A 224 14.82 24.02 -45.22
CA HIS A 224 14.62 25.18 -46.08
C HIS A 224 15.62 26.28 -45.73
N ASP A 225 16.33 26.82 -46.73
CA ASP A 225 17.33 27.89 -46.58
C ASP A 225 18.33 27.68 -45.40
N GLY A 226 18.79 26.44 -45.22
CA GLY A 226 19.75 26.06 -44.17
C GLY A 226 19.15 25.89 -42.77
N VAL A 227 17.83 26.07 -42.60
CA VAL A 227 17.09 25.76 -41.37
C VAL A 227 16.46 24.39 -41.49
N SER A 228 16.75 23.52 -40.52
CA SER A 228 16.14 22.19 -40.38
C SER A 228 15.15 22.21 -39.21
N PHE A 229 13.96 21.64 -39.42
CA PHE A 229 12.99 21.46 -38.33
C PHE A 229 12.38 20.06 -38.40
N GLU A 230 12.21 19.46 -37.22
CA GLU A 230 11.62 18.13 -37.05
C GLU A 230 10.20 18.27 -36.50
N SER A 231 9.22 17.59 -37.09
CA SER A 231 7.89 17.40 -36.51
C SER A 231 7.67 15.92 -36.23
N ILE A 232 7.22 15.62 -35.02
CA ILE A 232 6.85 14.28 -34.56
C ILE A 232 5.35 14.13 -34.81
N ILE A 233 4.99 13.35 -35.83
CA ILE A 233 3.60 13.18 -36.26
C ILE A 233 3.09 11.82 -35.74
N PRO A 234 1.90 11.76 -35.10
CA PRO A 234 1.35 10.49 -34.60
C PRO A 234 1.07 9.49 -35.73
N GLU A 235 1.50 8.26 -35.54
CA GLU A 235 1.15 7.13 -36.41
C GLU A 235 0.20 6.19 -35.67
N LEU A 236 -1.07 6.21 -36.08
CA LEU A 236 -2.09 5.40 -35.46
C LEU A 236 -2.19 4.04 -36.16
N HIS A 237 -2.16 2.97 -35.38
CA HIS A 237 -2.23 1.61 -35.88
C HIS A 237 -3.39 0.87 -35.20
N GLN A 238 -4.23 0.19 -35.99
CA GLN A 238 -5.23 -0.73 -35.47
C GLN A 238 -4.62 -2.14 -35.44
N PRO A 239 -4.35 -2.72 -34.26
CA PRO A 239 -3.84 -4.07 -34.16
C PRO A 239 -4.92 -5.09 -34.56
N ASP A 240 -4.50 -6.16 -35.23
CA ASP A 240 -5.35 -7.27 -35.68
C ASP A 240 -5.57 -8.25 -34.51
N ASN A 241 -6.24 -7.77 -33.45
CA ASN A 241 -6.52 -8.51 -32.23
C ASN A 241 -8.00 -8.90 -32.13
N ASP A 242 -8.28 -10.09 -31.56
CA ASP A 242 -9.63 -10.45 -31.14
C ASP A 242 -10.11 -9.46 -30.06
N LEU A 243 -11.09 -8.62 -30.39
CA LEU A 243 -11.63 -7.60 -29.51
C LEU A 243 -12.39 -8.24 -28.34
N ALA A 244 -11.80 -8.21 -27.15
CA ALA A 244 -12.36 -8.85 -25.96
C ALA A 244 -13.25 -7.90 -25.16
N HIS A 245 -13.10 -6.58 -25.33
CA HIS A 245 -13.81 -5.56 -24.57
C HIS A 245 -14.84 -4.81 -25.44
N PRO A 246 -16.12 -4.70 -25.03
CA PRO A 246 -17.10 -3.88 -25.74
C PRO A 246 -16.78 -2.39 -25.61
N THR A 247 -17.10 -1.60 -26.64
CA THR A 247 -16.98 -0.12 -26.63
C THR A 247 -18.34 0.58 -26.61
N ALA A 248 -19.35 -0.04 -27.22
CA ALA A 248 -20.70 0.48 -27.22
C ALA A 248 -21.12 0.70 -25.77
N ASP A 249 -21.70 1.87 -25.51
CA ASP A 249 -22.26 2.18 -24.19
C ASP A 249 -21.18 2.39 -23.08
N GLU A 250 -19.87 2.41 -23.38
CA GLU A 250 -18.79 2.69 -22.40
C GLU A 250 -18.34 4.17 -22.43
N TYR A 251 -17.87 4.68 -21.29
CA TYR A 251 -17.51 6.09 -21.09
C TYR A 251 -16.21 6.24 -20.29
N VAL A 252 -15.47 7.32 -20.53
CA VAL A 252 -14.33 7.74 -19.71
C VAL A 252 -14.55 9.17 -19.23
N THR A 253 -14.19 9.45 -17.98
CA THR A 253 -14.20 10.83 -17.47
C THR A 253 -12.95 11.56 -17.97
N CYS A 254 -13.14 12.65 -18.71
CA CYS A 254 -12.05 13.47 -19.23
C CYS A 254 -12.18 14.92 -18.72
N PRO A 255 -11.11 15.54 -18.21
CA PRO A 255 -11.12 16.95 -17.90
C PRO A 255 -11.12 17.79 -19.17
N LYS A 256 -12.03 18.75 -19.26
CA LYS A 256 -12.13 19.71 -20.36
C LYS A 256 -12.12 21.14 -19.82
N PRO A 257 -11.43 22.09 -20.49
CA PRO A 257 -11.44 23.49 -20.08
C PRO A 257 -12.79 24.14 -20.45
N THR A 258 -13.57 24.54 -19.44
CA THR A 258 -14.88 25.19 -19.60
C THR A 258 -14.88 26.54 -18.89
N LYS A 259 -15.12 27.64 -19.64
CA LYS A 259 -15.19 29.02 -19.09
C LYS A 259 -14.00 29.44 -18.20
N GLY A 260 -12.81 28.89 -18.46
CA GLY A 260 -11.59 29.20 -17.71
C GLY A 260 -11.41 28.38 -16.42
N THR A 261 -12.23 27.36 -16.18
CA THR A 261 -12.02 26.33 -15.15
C THR A 261 -11.92 24.95 -15.81
N VAL A 262 -11.46 23.95 -15.07
CA VAL A 262 -11.50 22.55 -15.52
C VAL A 262 -12.84 21.95 -15.11
N SER A 263 -13.50 21.25 -16.03
CA SER A 263 -14.72 20.48 -15.75
C SER A 263 -14.51 19.05 -16.22
N HIS A 264 -14.89 18.07 -15.41
CA HIS A 264 -14.85 16.66 -15.77
C HIS A 264 -16.12 16.27 -16.49
N VAL A 265 -15.96 15.72 -17.70
CA VAL A 265 -17.08 15.36 -18.59
C VAL A 265 -16.97 13.88 -18.91
N GLU A 266 -18.09 13.16 -18.83
CA GLU A 266 -18.17 11.78 -19.34
C GLU A 266 -18.14 11.82 -20.87
N VAL A 267 -17.11 11.22 -21.45
CA VAL A 267 -16.90 11.12 -22.90
C VAL A 267 -17.17 9.66 -23.32
N PRO A 268 -18.10 9.41 -24.25
CA PRO A 268 -18.29 8.09 -24.85
C PRO A 268 -16.99 7.56 -25.45
N LEU A 269 -16.74 6.25 -25.31
CA LEU A 269 -15.55 5.63 -25.90
C LEU A 269 -15.56 5.76 -27.44
N ASP A 270 -16.74 5.73 -28.06
CA ASP A 270 -16.92 5.97 -29.49
C ASP A 270 -16.48 7.38 -29.93
N ASP A 271 -16.64 8.39 -29.07
CA ASP A 271 -16.17 9.76 -29.35
C ASP A 271 -14.64 9.85 -29.28
N LEU A 272 -14.01 9.15 -28.34
CA LEU A 272 -12.54 9.03 -28.28
C LEU A 272 -11.99 8.26 -29.48
N LEU A 273 -12.68 7.21 -29.94
CA LEU A 273 -12.33 6.49 -31.16
C LEU A 273 -12.49 7.37 -32.40
N ALA A 274 -13.53 8.19 -32.46
CA ALA A 274 -13.71 9.19 -33.52
C ALA A 274 -12.62 10.28 -33.49
N GLU A 275 -12.18 10.70 -32.31
CA GLU A 275 -11.04 11.61 -32.14
C GLU A 275 -9.75 11.00 -32.71
N LEU A 276 -9.48 9.72 -32.44
CA LEU A 276 -8.32 9.00 -33.00
C LEU A 276 -8.41 8.87 -34.53
N GLN A 277 -9.59 8.58 -35.09
CA GLN A 277 -9.80 8.56 -36.53
C GLN A 277 -9.59 9.93 -37.17
N LEU A 278 -10.06 11.00 -36.52
CA LEU A 278 -9.81 12.36 -36.97
C LEU A 278 -8.31 12.69 -36.91
N LEU A 279 -7.62 12.25 -35.86
CA LEU A 279 -6.19 12.43 -35.69
C LEU A 279 -5.40 11.73 -36.80
N GLU A 280 -5.79 10.54 -37.22
CA GLU A 280 -5.16 9.81 -38.34
C GLU A 280 -5.25 10.61 -39.66
N ALA A 281 -6.41 11.19 -39.95
CA ALA A 281 -6.61 12.05 -41.11
C ALA A 281 -5.76 13.34 -41.00
N GLN A 282 -5.70 13.94 -39.81
CA GLN A 282 -4.87 15.13 -39.55
C GLN A 282 -3.37 14.83 -39.66
N SER A 283 -2.91 13.67 -39.18
CA SER A 283 -1.53 13.21 -39.32
C SER A 283 -1.16 13.07 -40.79
N SER A 284 -2.02 12.44 -41.59
CA SER A 284 -1.81 12.29 -43.04
C SER A 284 -1.66 13.64 -43.75
N ALA A 285 -2.52 14.62 -43.41
CA ALA A 285 -2.44 15.97 -43.95
C ALA A 285 -1.18 16.71 -43.47
N ALA A 286 -0.81 16.56 -42.20
CA ALA A 286 0.38 17.19 -41.65
C ALA A 286 1.67 16.71 -42.33
N ILE A 287 1.76 15.42 -42.67
CA ILE A 287 2.88 14.85 -43.42
C ILE A 287 2.99 15.53 -44.80
N GLN A 288 1.87 15.66 -45.52
CA GLN A 288 1.85 16.25 -46.86
C GLN A 288 2.24 17.73 -46.87
N HIS A 289 1.87 18.47 -45.82
CA HIS A 289 2.11 19.92 -45.72
C HIS A 289 3.38 20.30 -44.93
N HIS A 290 4.09 19.33 -44.34
CA HIS A 290 5.22 19.60 -43.43
C HIS A 290 6.32 20.47 -44.08
N GLU A 291 6.79 20.10 -45.28
CA GLU A 291 7.81 20.89 -45.99
C GLU A 291 7.36 22.32 -46.28
N SER A 292 6.09 22.51 -46.65
CA SER A 292 5.53 23.84 -46.93
C SER A 292 5.47 24.71 -45.68
N HIS A 293 5.06 24.14 -44.54
CA HIS A 293 5.01 24.86 -43.27
C HIS A 293 6.40 25.27 -42.77
N VAL A 294 7.42 24.40 -42.93
CA VAL A 294 8.80 24.75 -42.58
C VAL A 294 9.32 25.85 -43.50
N ALA A 295 9.01 25.79 -44.80
CA ALA A 295 9.41 26.82 -45.74
C ALA A 295 8.73 28.18 -45.43
N ASP A 296 7.46 28.19 -45.06
CA ASP A 296 6.74 29.41 -44.66
C ASP A 296 7.32 30.02 -43.38
N ALA A 297 7.57 29.19 -42.36
CA ALA A 297 8.22 29.61 -41.11
C ALA A 297 9.58 30.29 -41.32
N VAL A 298 10.33 29.86 -42.34
CA VAL A 298 11.65 30.43 -42.68
C VAL A 298 11.51 31.71 -43.53
N ARG A 299 10.55 31.75 -44.46
CA ARG A 299 10.33 32.91 -45.36
C ARG A 299 9.84 34.17 -44.64
N GLY A 300 9.07 34.02 -43.57
CA GLY A 300 8.61 35.15 -42.76
C GLY A 300 7.67 34.71 -41.64
N SER A 301 7.83 35.33 -40.47
CA SER A 301 7.00 35.04 -39.31
C SER A 301 5.98 36.16 -39.05
N GLU A 302 4.80 35.75 -38.58
CA GLU A 302 3.76 36.67 -38.09
C GLU A 302 4.08 37.27 -36.71
N PHE A 303 5.09 36.74 -36.01
CA PHE A 303 5.48 37.18 -34.67
C PHE A 303 6.98 37.05 -34.41
N ASP A 304 7.49 37.86 -33.49
CA ASP A 304 8.86 37.75 -33.00
C ASP A 304 8.87 37.23 -31.56
N LEU A 305 9.29 35.97 -31.38
CA LEU A 305 9.27 35.29 -30.09
C LEU A 305 10.17 35.99 -29.06
N ALA A 306 11.36 36.44 -29.48
CA ALA A 306 12.31 37.13 -28.61
C ALA A 306 11.70 38.42 -28.02
N THR A 307 11.05 39.23 -28.86
CA THR A 307 10.38 40.47 -28.48
C THR A 307 9.22 40.19 -27.55
N MET A 308 8.42 39.16 -27.81
CA MET A 308 7.30 38.80 -26.94
C MET A 308 7.75 38.32 -25.57
N VAL A 309 8.80 37.50 -25.51
CA VAL A 309 9.39 37.02 -24.24
C VAL A 309 9.94 38.19 -23.43
N ASN A 310 10.73 39.06 -24.06
CA ASN A 310 11.30 40.23 -23.38
C ASN A 310 10.25 41.26 -22.96
N SER A 311 9.15 41.37 -23.71
CA SER A 311 8.01 42.23 -23.36
C SER A 311 7.00 41.58 -22.40
N GLY A 312 7.23 40.32 -22.00
CA GLY A 312 6.38 39.60 -21.06
C GLY A 312 4.98 39.24 -21.57
N ARG A 313 4.79 39.08 -22.89
CA ARG A 313 3.48 38.78 -23.49
C ARG A 313 3.10 37.30 -23.40
N VAL A 314 3.04 36.76 -22.18
CA VAL A 314 2.91 35.31 -21.91
C VAL A 314 1.68 34.66 -22.54
N ASP A 315 0.50 35.29 -22.45
CA ASP A 315 -0.72 34.74 -23.09
C ASP A 315 -0.62 34.74 -24.63
N SER A 316 0.03 35.76 -25.22
CA SER A 316 0.28 35.83 -26.66
C SER A 316 1.25 34.76 -27.13
N ILE A 317 2.31 34.49 -26.35
CA ILE A 317 3.26 33.41 -26.61
C ILE A 317 2.52 32.06 -26.68
N CYS A 318 1.64 31.78 -25.71
CA CYS A 318 0.83 30.56 -25.70
C CYS A 318 -0.09 30.46 -26.93
N THR A 319 -0.65 31.58 -27.37
CA THR A 319 -1.50 31.65 -28.56
C THR A 319 -0.71 31.35 -29.84
N MET A 320 0.50 31.91 -29.98
CA MET A 320 1.35 31.68 -31.16
C MET A 320 1.90 30.26 -31.20
N MET A 321 2.27 29.68 -30.06
CA MET A 321 2.69 28.28 -29.96
C MET A 321 1.61 27.31 -30.46
N ALA A 322 0.32 27.60 -30.18
CA ALA A 322 -0.79 26.79 -30.65
C ALA A 322 -1.14 27.00 -32.13
N ARG A 323 -0.99 28.22 -32.65
CA ARG A 323 -1.39 28.57 -34.03
C ARG A 323 -0.30 28.31 -35.07
N HIS A 324 0.95 28.50 -34.69
CA HIS A 324 2.11 28.43 -35.58
C HIS A 324 3.22 27.57 -34.95
N PRO A 325 2.96 26.28 -34.64
CA PRO A 325 3.89 25.44 -33.87
C PRO A 325 5.26 25.25 -34.54
N VAL A 326 5.30 25.14 -35.87
CA VAL A 326 6.55 24.99 -36.64
C VAL A 326 7.40 26.26 -36.59
N ASP A 327 6.80 27.43 -36.89
CA ASP A 327 7.48 28.72 -36.80
C ASP A 327 7.93 29.03 -35.36
N PHE A 328 7.07 28.75 -34.39
CA PHE A 328 7.41 28.84 -32.97
C PHE A 328 8.61 27.96 -32.62
N GLY A 329 8.63 26.70 -33.08
CA GLY A 329 9.71 25.76 -32.85
C GLY A 329 11.04 26.21 -33.49
N VAL A 330 11.01 26.72 -34.72
CA VAL A 330 12.19 27.29 -35.38
C VAL A 330 12.75 28.47 -34.57
N GLN A 331 11.88 29.38 -34.11
CA GLN A 331 12.30 30.51 -33.28
C GLN A 331 12.78 30.07 -31.88
N LEU A 332 12.20 29.03 -31.30
CA LEU A 332 12.61 28.44 -30.02
C LEU A 332 14.05 27.92 -30.08
N HIS A 333 14.38 27.13 -31.11
CA HIS A 333 15.74 26.61 -31.33
C HIS A 333 16.73 27.73 -31.66
N ARG A 334 16.31 28.76 -32.38
CA ARG A 334 17.12 29.97 -32.61
C ARG A 334 17.39 30.71 -31.31
N LEU A 335 16.40 30.88 -30.44
CA LEU A 335 16.60 31.47 -29.11
C LEU A 335 17.57 30.64 -28.29
N PHE A 336 17.43 29.32 -28.28
CA PHE A 336 18.32 28.45 -27.54
C PHE A 336 19.79 28.61 -27.95
N THR A 337 20.06 28.64 -29.26
CA THR A 337 21.41 28.72 -29.83
C THR A 337 22.00 30.13 -29.85
N ALA A 338 21.19 31.16 -30.09
CA ALA A 338 21.67 32.53 -30.31
C ALA A 338 21.41 33.50 -29.13
N ASP A 339 20.41 33.24 -28.29
CA ASP A 339 20.02 34.08 -27.14
C ASP A 339 19.51 33.23 -25.96
N ARG A 340 20.43 32.43 -25.42
CA ARG A 340 20.17 31.53 -24.29
C ARG A 340 19.47 32.21 -23.09
N PRO A 341 19.83 33.44 -22.69
CA PRO A 341 19.12 34.14 -21.60
C PRO A 341 17.64 34.40 -21.89
N THR A 342 17.27 34.76 -23.12
CA THR A 342 15.87 34.94 -23.50
C THR A 342 15.14 33.60 -23.58
N PHE A 343 15.80 32.52 -24.04
CA PHE A 343 15.25 31.17 -23.97
C PHE A 343 14.92 30.75 -22.53
N GLU A 344 15.84 30.93 -21.59
CA GLU A 344 15.58 30.59 -20.18
C GLU A 344 14.45 31.42 -19.58
N LEU A 345 14.34 32.70 -19.96
CA LEU A 345 13.24 33.56 -19.54
C LEU A 345 11.89 33.03 -20.06
N LEU A 346 11.84 32.53 -21.30
CA LEU A 346 10.65 31.88 -21.86
C LEU A 346 10.21 30.67 -21.03
N ILE A 347 11.14 29.78 -20.66
CA ILE A 347 10.82 28.59 -19.85
C ILE A 347 10.34 28.99 -18.45
N ARG A 348 10.99 29.99 -17.81
CA ARG A 348 10.55 30.54 -16.51
C ARG A 348 9.17 31.19 -16.59
N GLN A 349 8.87 31.92 -17.67
CA GLN A 349 7.54 32.48 -17.92
C GLN A 349 6.48 31.39 -18.13
N ARG A 350 6.82 30.33 -18.87
CA ARG A 350 5.93 29.16 -19.05
C ARG A 350 5.63 28.48 -17.71
N LEU A 351 6.64 28.33 -16.86
CA LEU A 351 6.46 27.72 -15.56
C LEU A 351 5.56 28.56 -14.65
N LEU A 352 5.80 29.87 -14.56
CA LEU A 352 4.93 30.78 -13.81
C LEU A 352 3.50 30.79 -14.36
N HIS A 353 3.34 30.72 -15.68
CA HIS A 353 2.03 30.57 -16.29
C HIS A 353 1.33 29.32 -15.76
N ARG A 354 1.99 28.15 -15.79
CA ARG A 354 1.42 26.89 -15.26
C ARG A 354 0.98 27.02 -13.80
N TRP A 355 1.86 27.50 -12.91
CA TRP A 355 1.57 27.58 -11.47
C TRP A 355 0.47 28.60 -11.11
N LEU A 356 0.48 29.76 -11.75
CA LEU A 356 -0.58 30.77 -11.52
C LEU A 356 -1.92 30.29 -12.07
N ARG A 357 -1.93 29.58 -13.21
CA ARG A 357 -3.15 29.01 -13.81
C ARG A 357 -3.70 27.85 -12.99
N ALA A 358 -2.85 27.03 -12.39
CA ALA A 358 -3.27 25.99 -11.44
C ALA A 358 -3.97 26.57 -10.20
N THR A 359 -3.72 27.84 -9.88
CA THR A 359 -4.34 28.55 -8.75
C THR A 359 -5.62 29.27 -9.16
N TRP A 360 -5.56 30.03 -10.26
CA TRP A 360 -6.56 31.04 -10.59
C TRP A 360 -7.41 30.70 -11.83
N GLY A 361 -7.08 29.61 -12.53
CA GLY A 361 -7.74 29.22 -13.77
C GLY A 361 -7.38 30.09 -14.99
N GLY A 362 -8.07 29.82 -16.11
CA GLY A 362 -7.91 30.47 -17.41
C GLY A 362 -8.73 31.75 -17.62
N SER A 363 -9.46 32.25 -16.61
CA SER A 363 -10.44 33.33 -16.78
C SER A 363 -9.83 34.73 -16.95
N ALA A 364 -8.69 35.01 -16.30
CA ALA A 364 -7.99 36.30 -16.36
C ALA A 364 -6.72 36.27 -17.23
N SER A 365 -6.17 37.41 -17.63
CA SER A 365 -4.87 37.45 -18.31
C SER A 365 -3.72 37.16 -17.34
N PHE A 366 -2.60 36.66 -17.85
CA PHE A 366 -1.39 36.39 -17.07
C PHE A 366 -0.93 37.63 -16.30
N ASP A 367 -0.93 38.82 -16.92
CA ASP A 367 -0.54 40.07 -16.25
C ASP A 367 -1.37 40.37 -15.00
N LYS A 368 -2.68 40.08 -15.05
CA LYS A 368 -3.58 40.26 -13.90
C LYS A 368 -3.26 39.25 -12.81
N LEU A 369 -3.00 37.99 -13.17
CA LEU A 369 -2.65 36.95 -12.21
C LEU A 369 -1.31 37.23 -11.54
N TYR A 370 -0.29 37.60 -12.33
CA TYR A 370 1.02 37.97 -11.82
C TYR A 370 0.94 39.17 -10.87
N THR A 371 0.26 40.25 -11.28
CA THR A 371 0.09 41.43 -10.44
C THR A 371 -0.68 41.11 -9.15
N LYS A 372 -1.68 40.22 -9.23
CA LYS A 372 -2.44 39.77 -8.06
C LYS A 372 -1.58 38.97 -7.08
N SER A 373 -0.67 38.14 -7.56
CA SER A 373 0.21 37.32 -6.72
C SER A 373 1.39 38.09 -6.15
N PHE A 374 2.00 38.99 -6.92
CA PHE A 374 3.28 39.66 -6.54
C PHE A 374 3.15 41.16 -6.26
N GLY A 375 1.97 41.76 -6.48
CA GLY A 375 1.71 43.18 -6.19
C GLY A 375 2.29 44.17 -7.20
N HIS A 376 3.01 43.71 -8.23
CA HIS A 376 3.56 44.54 -9.29
C HIS A 376 3.45 43.85 -10.67
N LYS A 377 3.63 44.61 -11.75
CA LYS A 377 3.67 44.04 -13.11
C LYS A 377 4.94 43.22 -13.32
N MET A 378 4.87 42.21 -14.18
CA MET A 378 6.03 41.38 -14.51
C MET A 378 7.06 42.18 -15.32
N THR A 379 8.32 42.09 -14.92
CA THR A 379 9.50 42.48 -15.71
C THR A 379 10.51 41.33 -15.76
N ARG A 380 11.49 41.40 -16.68
CA ARG A 380 12.58 40.43 -16.76
C ARG A 380 13.32 40.30 -15.43
N GLU A 381 13.63 41.42 -14.80
CA GLU A 381 14.35 41.49 -13.52
C GLU A 381 13.52 40.83 -12.41
N SER A 382 12.21 41.10 -12.37
CA SER A 382 11.34 40.50 -11.35
C SER A 382 11.23 38.97 -11.45
N VAL A 383 11.24 38.42 -12.67
CA VAL A 383 11.22 36.96 -12.88
C VAL A 383 12.56 36.35 -12.50
N VAL A 384 13.68 36.98 -12.89
CA VAL A 384 15.02 36.51 -12.52
C VAL A 384 15.21 36.52 -11.00
N GLU A 385 14.78 37.58 -10.32
CA GLU A 385 14.88 37.67 -8.86
C GLU A 385 14.01 36.63 -8.16
N LEU A 386 12.78 36.43 -8.63
CA LEU A 386 11.88 35.41 -8.10
C LEU A 386 12.48 34.01 -8.20
N PHE A 387 13.05 33.64 -9.35
CA PHE A 387 13.65 32.32 -9.52
C PHE A 387 14.95 32.14 -8.74
N ARG A 388 15.75 33.22 -8.57
CA ARG A 388 16.89 33.22 -7.66
C ARG A 388 16.45 32.97 -6.22
N ALA A 389 15.37 33.59 -5.77
CA ALA A 389 14.82 33.36 -4.43
C ALA A 389 14.29 31.93 -4.27
N LEU A 390 13.60 31.39 -5.27
CA LEU A 390 13.07 30.02 -5.25
C LEU A 390 14.16 28.95 -5.17
N GLN A 391 15.31 29.16 -5.80
CA GLN A 391 16.45 28.24 -5.71
C GLN A 391 17.01 28.10 -4.29
N HIS A 392 16.80 29.09 -3.42
CA HIS A 392 17.29 29.11 -2.05
C HIS A 392 16.20 28.88 -1.00
N SER A 393 14.98 28.54 -1.44
CA SER A 393 13.80 28.45 -0.58
C SER A 393 13.48 26.99 -0.21
N ASP A 394 13.30 26.71 1.08
CA ASP A 394 12.87 25.39 1.60
C ASP A 394 11.36 25.10 1.37
N THR A 395 10.67 25.95 0.61
CA THR A 395 9.19 25.92 0.48
C THR A 395 8.68 24.83 -0.45
N LEU A 396 9.52 24.35 -1.37
CA LEU A 396 9.21 23.22 -2.24
C LEU A 396 10.15 22.07 -1.87
N ALA A 397 9.61 21.06 -1.19
CA ALA A 397 10.40 19.92 -0.76
C ALA A 397 11.05 19.21 -1.98
N PRO A 398 12.35 18.88 -1.91
CA PRO A 398 12.99 18.14 -2.98
C PRO A 398 12.43 16.72 -3.06
N ILE A 399 12.48 16.15 -4.25
CA ILE A 399 12.13 14.75 -4.48
C ILE A 399 13.36 13.92 -4.14
N VAL A 400 13.21 13.03 -3.17
CA VAL A 400 14.28 12.16 -2.70
C VAL A 400 13.93 10.72 -3.03
N SER A 401 14.83 10.04 -3.75
CA SER A 401 14.79 8.60 -3.98
C SER A 401 16.13 7.97 -3.62
N GLU A 402 16.20 6.65 -3.61
CA GLU A 402 17.44 5.90 -3.39
C GLU A 402 17.75 5.06 -4.63
N THR A 403 18.99 5.13 -5.15
CA THR A 403 19.44 4.22 -6.22
C THR A 403 19.54 2.78 -5.71
N GLU A 404 19.68 1.82 -6.63
CA GLU A 404 19.98 0.42 -6.29
C GLU A 404 21.29 0.24 -5.50
N ALA A 405 22.22 1.21 -5.57
CA ALA A 405 23.45 1.24 -4.79
C ALA A 405 23.25 1.82 -3.36
N GLY A 406 22.06 2.36 -3.08
CA GLY A 406 21.70 3.02 -1.82
C GLY A 406 22.25 4.44 -1.71
N ASP A 407 22.54 5.09 -2.84
CA ASP A 407 22.88 6.51 -2.90
C ASP A 407 21.59 7.32 -2.94
N GLU A 408 21.53 8.38 -2.12
CA GLU A 408 20.39 9.29 -2.07
C GLU A 408 20.40 10.18 -3.32
N LEU A 409 19.45 9.95 -4.23
CA LEU A 409 19.18 10.85 -5.34
C LEU A 409 18.23 11.92 -4.88
N THR A 410 18.70 13.15 -4.91
CA THR A 410 17.87 14.32 -4.65
C THR A 410 17.70 15.10 -5.94
N LEU A 411 16.45 15.38 -6.31
CA LEU A 411 16.09 16.27 -7.39
C LEU A 411 15.29 17.44 -6.82
N SER A 412 15.72 18.66 -7.08
CA SER A 412 14.95 19.82 -6.63
C SER A 412 13.62 19.86 -7.37
N ARG A 413 12.56 20.27 -6.67
CA ARG A 413 11.23 20.40 -7.27
C ARG A 413 11.20 21.44 -8.39
N LEU A 414 11.98 22.50 -8.25
CA LEU A 414 12.10 23.55 -9.25
C LEU A 414 12.73 23.00 -10.55
N ASP A 415 13.77 22.17 -10.44
CA ASP A 415 14.42 21.58 -11.60
C ASP A 415 13.49 20.62 -12.35
N LEU A 416 12.75 19.76 -11.61
CA LEU A 416 11.71 18.92 -12.21
C LEU A 416 10.69 19.76 -13.01
N GLU A 417 10.15 20.80 -12.38
CA GLU A 417 9.10 21.63 -12.99
C GLU A 417 9.61 22.44 -14.19
N LEU A 418 10.89 22.84 -14.20
CA LEU A 418 11.54 23.46 -15.35
C LEU A 418 11.71 22.48 -16.52
N VAL A 419 12.12 21.23 -16.26
CA VAL A 419 12.20 20.18 -17.27
C VAL A 419 10.81 19.89 -17.85
N LEU A 420 9.77 19.79 -17.01
CA LEU A 420 8.40 19.56 -17.48
C LEU A 420 7.84 20.75 -18.27
N ALA A 421 8.18 21.99 -17.90
CA ALA A 421 7.81 23.18 -18.67
C ALA A 421 8.49 23.19 -20.05
N LEU A 422 9.76 22.79 -20.13
CA LEU A 422 10.48 22.62 -21.39
C LEU A 422 9.87 21.52 -22.25
N ALA A 423 9.65 20.33 -21.69
CA ALA A 423 9.05 19.19 -22.38
C ALA A 423 7.67 19.53 -22.96
N GLU A 424 6.85 20.29 -22.24
CA GLU A 424 5.55 20.76 -22.75
C GLU A 424 5.69 21.74 -23.92
N VAL A 425 6.64 22.69 -23.86
CA VAL A 425 6.90 23.63 -24.96
C VAL A 425 7.38 22.87 -26.21
N LEU A 426 8.25 21.88 -26.02
CA LEU A 426 8.72 21.01 -27.10
C LEU A 426 7.58 20.15 -27.66
N ALA A 427 6.73 19.57 -26.81
CA ALA A 427 5.57 18.80 -27.25
C ALA A 427 4.62 19.65 -28.09
N ALA A 428 4.32 20.88 -27.66
CA ALA A 428 3.45 21.79 -28.40
C ALA A 428 4.05 22.26 -29.74
N ALA A 429 5.38 22.40 -29.83
CA ALA A 429 6.07 22.84 -31.04
C ALA A 429 6.35 21.69 -32.03
N HIS A 430 6.85 20.56 -31.54
CA HIS A 430 7.28 19.42 -32.35
C HIS A 430 6.17 18.40 -32.60
N SER A 431 5.21 18.23 -31.68
CA SER A 431 4.09 17.29 -31.84
C SER A 431 2.73 17.92 -31.52
N PRO A 432 2.33 19.01 -32.21
CA PRO A 432 1.12 19.74 -31.90
C PRO A 432 -0.16 18.89 -32.01
N LEU A 433 -0.19 17.91 -32.91
CA LEU A 433 -1.34 17.02 -33.10
C LEU A 433 -1.52 16.05 -31.93
N TYR A 434 -0.45 15.40 -31.48
CA TYR A 434 -0.48 14.58 -30.27
C TYR A 434 -0.83 15.44 -29.07
N PHE A 435 -0.13 16.57 -28.92
CA PHE A 435 -0.29 17.44 -27.77
C PHE A 435 -1.73 17.94 -27.65
N ALA A 436 -2.46 18.16 -28.75
CA ALA A 436 -3.85 18.61 -28.76
C ALA A 436 -4.90 17.49 -28.60
N SER A 437 -4.54 16.22 -28.80
CA SER A 437 -5.46 15.08 -28.70
C SER A 437 -5.42 14.46 -27.31
N ASP A 438 -6.56 14.48 -26.62
CA ASP A 438 -6.70 13.84 -25.32
C ASP A 438 -6.72 12.32 -25.48
N ALA A 439 -7.35 11.81 -26.56
CA ALA A 439 -7.39 10.39 -26.86
C ALA A 439 -5.99 9.81 -27.12
N ALA A 440 -5.13 10.51 -27.87
CA ALA A 440 -3.76 10.06 -28.13
C ALA A 440 -2.93 9.96 -26.85
N VAL A 441 -3.04 10.96 -25.96
CA VAL A 441 -2.35 10.97 -24.66
C VAL A 441 -2.86 9.82 -23.77
N MET A 442 -4.17 9.58 -23.73
CA MET A 442 -4.75 8.50 -22.91
C MET A 442 -4.37 7.11 -23.40
N VAL A 443 -4.37 6.87 -24.73
CA VAL A 443 -4.00 5.57 -25.31
C VAL A 443 -2.53 5.26 -25.04
N SER A 444 -1.66 6.25 -25.24
CA SER A 444 -0.21 6.06 -25.09
C SER A 444 0.24 5.96 -23.64
N THR A 445 -0.39 6.68 -22.70
CA THR A 445 -0.04 6.59 -21.27
C THR A 445 -0.79 5.49 -20.52
N GLY A 446 -1.90 4.97 -21.08
CA GLY A 446 -2.76 3.99 -20.43
C GLY A 446 -3.48 4.52 -19.17
N CYS A 447 -3.54 5.84 -19.00
CA CYS A 447 -4.08 6.52 -17.82
C CYS A 447 -5.03 7.67 -18.21
N THR A 448 -5.79 8.20 -17.25
CA THR A 448 -6.51 9.48 -17.40
C THR A 448 -5.52 10.63 -17.54
N ILE A 449 -5.99 11.72 -18.17
CA ILE A 449 -5.24 12.98 -18.24
C ILE A 449 -5.69 13.93 -17.14
N GLU A 450 -4.78 14.78 -16.69
CA GLU A 450 -5.04 15.97 -15.88
C GLU A 450 -4.51 17.20 -16.64
N ILE A 451 -5.24 18.31 -16.56
CA ILE A 451 -4.93 19.52 -17.34
C ILE A 451 -4.93 20.78 -16.48
N ILE A 452 -4.18 21.78 -16.92
CA ILE A 452 -4.19 23.14 -16.38
C ILE A 452 -4.83 24.07 -17.43
N PRO A 453 -5.89 24.83 -17.07
CA PRO A 453 -6.62 25.63 -18.04
C PRO A 453 -5.78 26.83 -18.52
N ALA A 454 -5.83 27.13 -19.81
CA ALA A 454 -5.17 28.30 -20.41
C ALA A 454 -6.16 29.44 -20.66
N HIS A 455 -5.64 30.66 -20.78
CA HIS A 455 -6.44 31.81 -21.19
C HIS A 455 -6.54 31.87 -22.71
N ARG A 456 -7.75 31.60 -23.24
CA ARG A 456 -8.07 31.71 -24.67
C ARG A 456 -7.12 30.88 -25.58
N GLY A 457 -6.78 29.66 -25.17
CA GLY A 457 -5.88 28.78 -25.92
C GLY A 457 -5.97 27.32 -25.48
N LEU A 458 -5.08 26.48 -26.02
CA LEU A 458 -4.95 25.07 -25.65
C LEU A 458 -4.55 24.92 -24.18
N ARG A 459 -5.14 23.94 -23.51
CA ARG A 459 -4.77 23.54 -22.14
C ARG A 459 -3.30 23.13 -22.04
N SER A 460 -2.71 23.35 -20.87
CA SER A 460 -1.47 22.71 -20.44
C SER A 460 -1.78 21.34 -19.84
N LEU A 461 -0.85 20.41 -19.92
CA LEU A 461 -0.89 19.14 -19.19
C LEU A 461 -0.34 19.36 -17.78
N SER A 462 -0.94 18.71 -16.78
CA SER A 462 -0.44 18.76 -15.39
C SER A 462 0.97 18.18 -15.30
N ALA A 463 1.67 18.41 -14.18
CA ALA A 463 2.99 17.81 -13.97
C ALA A 463 2.93 16.26 -13.98
N PRO A 464 1.99 15.60 -13.29
CA PRO A 464 1.77 14.15 -13.42
C PRO A 464 1.57 13.67 -14.86
N THR A 465 0.67 14.30 -15.62
CA THR A 465 0.37 13.86 -17.00
C THR A 465 1.55 14.10 -17.95
N MET A 466 2.21 15.25 -17.87
CA MET A 466 3.37 15.54 -18.71
C MET A 466 4.55 14.61 -18.36
N LEU A 467 4.73 14.27 -17.09
CA LEU A 467 5.76 13.31 -16.70
C LEU A 467 5.43 11.88 -17.17
N ALA A 468 4.17 11.46 -17.10
CA ALA A 468 3.74 10.18 -17.67
C ALA A 468 4.00 10.14 -19.18
N VAL A 469 3.65 11.18 -19.93
CA VAL A 469 3.98 11.27 -21.36
C VAL A 469 5.49 11.19 -21.57
N LEU A 470 6.28 11.97 -20.82
CA LEU A 470 7.73 12.03 -21.00
C LEU A 470 8.45 10.72 -20.68
N MET A 471 7.97 9.97 -19.66
CA MET A 471 8.68 8.81 -19.11
C MET A 471 8.15 7.46 -19.60
N SER A 472 6.92 7.40 -20.14
CA SER A 472 6.25 6.13 -20.45
C SER A 472 5.75 5.98 -21.89
N THR A 473 5.98 6.97 -22.76
CA THR A 473 5.47 6.96 -24.13
C THR A 473 6.60 7.13 -25.15
N HIS A 474 6.39 6.61 -26.36
CA HIS A 474 7.31 6.77 -27.48
C HIS A 474 7.50 8.24 -27.92
N LEU A 475 6.47 9.09 -27.78
CA LEU A 475 6.65 10.53 -27.95
C LEU A 475 7.61 11.10 -26.89
N GLY A 476 7.49 10.64 -25.64
CA GLY A 476 8.39 11.01 -24.56
C GLY A 476 9.84 10.74 -24.89
N GLU A 477 10.14 9.60 -25.50
CA GLU A 477 11.50 9.22 -25.96
C GLU A 477 12.06 10.23 -26.97
N GLU A 478 11.25 10.68 -27.95
CA GLU A 478 11.69 11.69 -28.92
C GLU A 478 11.86 13.08 -28.30
N LEU A 479 10.95 13.48 -27.39
CA LEU A 479 11.09 14.74 -26.67
C LEU A 479 12.36 14.73 -25.80
N TRP A 480 12.64 13.60 -25.17
CA TRP A 480 13.87 13.38 -24.41
C TRP A 480 15.11 13.49 -25.30
N ARG A 481 15.12 12.83 -26.46
CA ARG A 481 16.20 12.94 -27.46
C ARG A 481 16.44 14.39 -27.91
N ILE A 482 15.36 15.16 -28.14
CA ILE A 482 15.47 16.59 -28.51
C ILE A 482 16.12 17.36 -27.37
N MET A 483 15.72 17.14 -26.11
CA MET A 483 16.35 17.79 -24.96
C MET A 483 17.82 17.40 -24.80
N GLU A 484 18.19 16.12 -24.93
CA GLU A 484 19.59 15.67 -24.91
C GLU A 484 20.42 16.34 -26.02
N THR A 485 19.85 16.48 -27.22
CA THR A 485 20.52 17.14 -28.34
C THR A 485 20.69 18.64 -28.10
N MET A 486 19.66 19.30 -27.56
CA MET A 486 19.74 20.73 -27.24
C MET A 486 20.79 20.97 -26.16
N PHE A 487 20.80 20.20 -25.09
CA PHE A 487 21.66 20.40 -23.92
C PHE A 487 22.94 19.56 -23.96
N ASP A 488 23.37 19.14 -25.15
CA ASP A 488 24.66 18.46 -25.33
C ASP A 488 25.80 19.37 -24.82
N GLY A 489 26.58 18.86 -23.86
CA GLY A 489 27.62 19.62 -23.17
C GLY A 489 27.18 20.53 -22.00
N ASP A 490 25.89 20.53 -21.61
CA ASP A 490 25.40 21.23 -20.40
C ASP A 490 25.37 20.27 -19.20
N ASP A 491 26.48 20.18 -18.46
CA ASP A 491 26.66 19.23 -17.35
C ASP A 491 25.58 19.32 -16.27
N ASP A 492 25.07 20.53 -16.00
CA ASP A 492 24.05 20.73 -14.97
C ASP A 492 22.69 20.21 -15.44
N MET A 493 22.27 20.51 -16.67
CA MET A 493 21.03 19.96 -17.22
C MET A 493 21.12 18.44 -17.39
N ASN A 494 22.25 17.93 -17.85
CA ASN A 494 22.47 16.49 -18.01
C ASN A 494 22.37 15.76 -16.67
N ARG A 495 22.90 16.35 -15.58
CA ARG A 495 22.72 15.81 -14.21
C ARG A 495 21.26 15.81 -13.79
N VAL A 496 20.53 16.89 -14.05
CA VAL A 496 19.09 17.00 -13.72
C VAL A 496 18.27 15.95 -14.45
N MET A 497 18.47 15.80 -15.77
CA MET A 497 17.77 14.81 -16.58
C MET A 497 18.12 13.37 -16.15
N ALA A 498 19.40 13.09 -15.86
CA ALA A 498 19.83 11.79 -15.35
C ALA A 498 19.18 11.46 -13.99
N HIS A 499 19.17 12.40 -13.04
CA HIS A 499 18.52 12.20 -11.74
C HIS A 499 17.02 11.95 -11.90
N LEU A 500 16.34 12.67 -12.80
CA LEU A 500 14.91 12.46 -13.07
C LEU A 500 14.64 11.04 -13.61
N TYR A 501 15.45 10.59 -14.57
CA TYR A 501 15.36 9.25 -15.13
C TYR A 501 15.59 8.17 -14.06
N ASP A 502 16.66 8.31 -13.25
CA ASP A 502 16.98 7.36 -12.19
C ASP A 502 15.89 7.31 -11.10
N ILE A 503 15.32 8.47 -10.75
CA ILE A 503 14.19 8.54 -9.80
C ILE A 503 12.97 7.81 -10.36
N HIS A 504 12.66 7.96 -11.65
CA HIS A 504 11.56 7.25 -12.30
C HIS A 504 11.80 5.73 -12.30
N GLU A 505 12.96 5.27 -12.77
CA GLU A 505 13.31 3.84 -12.85
C GLU A 505 13.35 3.16 -11.48
N SER A 506 13.66 3.91 -10.42
CA SER A 506 13.67 3.39 -9.05
C SER A 506 12.30 2.85 -8.59
N GLY A 507 11.19 3.31 -9.19
CA GLY A 507 9.83 2.89 -8.85
C GLY A 507 9.36 3.24 -7.43
N PHE A 508 10.16 4.01 -6.67
CA PHE A 508 9.86 4.43 -5.29
C PHE A 508 9.01 5.70 -5.22
N VAL A 509 9.01 6.52 -6.27
CA VAL A 509 8.14 7.71 -6.39
C VAL A 509 7.00 7.37 -7.34
N SER A 510 5.78 7.30 -6.81
CA SER A 510 4.59 7.10 -7.63
C SER A 510 4.28 8.40 -8.37
N LEU A 511 4.16 8.35 -9.70
CA LEU A 511 3.90 9.49 -10.59
C LEU A 511 2.73 10.39 -10.10
N PRO A 512 1.59 9.86 -9.61
CA PRO A 512 0.52 10.63 -8.96
C PRO A 512 0.94 11.48 -7.73
N HIS A 513 1.96 11.05 -6.97
CA HIS A 513 2.39 11.72 -5.74
C HIS A 513 3.23 12.98 -6.00
N ILE A 514 3.51 13.28 -7.26
CA ILE A 514 4.19 14.52 -7.65
C ILE A 514 3.25 15.69 -7.40
N GLY A 515 1.95 15.58 -7.66
CA GLY A 515 0.98 16.66 -7.41
C GLY A 515 1.21 17.92 -8.26
N ILE A 516 0.31 18.90 -8.15
CA ILE A 516 0.33 20.13 -8.95
C ILE A 516 0.82 21.31 -8.09
N THR A 517 1.94 21.91 -8.50
CA THR A 517 2.48 23.11 -7.83
C THR A 517 1.59 24.33 -8.13
N ARG A 518 1.21 25.08 -7.09
CA ARG A 518 0.34 26.25 -7.19
C ARG A 518 0.74 27.37 -6.23
N TRP A 519 0.25 28.58 -6.49
CA TRP A 519 0.40 29.74 -5.60
C TRP A 519 -0.58 29.65 -4.43
N ASP A 520 -0.08 29.73 -3.21
CA ASP A 520 -0.91 29.82 -2.01
C ASP A 520 -1.08 31.30 -1.62
N GLN A 521 -2.33 31.77 -1.62
CA GLN A 521 -2.63 33.18 -1.33
C GLN A 521 -2.41 33.53 0.15
N GLU A 522 -2.66 32.60 1.07
CA GLU A 522 -2.55 32.84 2.51
C GLU A 522 -1.10 32.86 2.96
N LEU A 523 -0.29 31.95 2.39
CA LEU A 523 1.12 31.82 2.70
C LEU A 523 2.02 32.72 1.85
N GLY A 524 1.50 33.30 0.77
CA GLY A 524 2.25 34.18 -0.14
C GLY A 524 3.44 33.48 -0.80
N ARG A 525 3.32 32.19 -1.11
CA ARG A 525 4.40 31.35 -1.68
C ARG A 525 3.87 30.22 -2.54
N PHE A 526 4.74 29.60 -3.34
CA PHE A 526 4.40 28.37 -4.08
C PHE A 526 4.45 27.14 -3.16
N VAL A 527 3.46 26.27 -3.30
CA VAL A 527 3.33 25.02 -2.53
C VAL A 527 2.92 23.86 -3.44
N VAL A 528 3.27 22.66 -3.03
CA VAL A 528 2.67 21.41 -3.54
C VAL A 528 1.72 20.93 -2.44
N PRO A 529 0.41 20.78 -2.71
CA PRO A 529 -0.49 20.16 -1.75
C PRO A 529 0.02 18.73 -1.47
N THR A 530 0.50 18.46 -0.26
CA THR A 530 0.87 17.10 0.14
C THR A 530 -0.38 16.33 0.55
N ASP A 531 -0.64 15.28 -0.23
CA ASP A 531 -1.57 14.15 -0.09
C ASP A 531 -2.99 14.28 -0.72
N GLU A 532 -3.13 13.43 -1.76
CA GLU A 532 -4.29 12.78 -2.37
C GLU A 532 -5.34 13.64 -3.11
N VAL A 533 -5.19 13.64 -4.43
CA VAL A 533 -6.09 14.20 -5.45
C VAL A 533 -7.27 13.24 -5.69
N ASP A 534 -8.51 13.74 -5.64
CA ASP A 534 -9.41 13.63 -6.80
C ASP A 534 -10.54 14.67 -6.73
N ASP A 535 -10.33 15.70 -7.54
CA ASP A 535 -11.25 16.35 -8.47
C ASP A 535 -12.68 16.75 -8.09
N THR A 536 -12.79 18.06 -7.84
CA THR A 536 -13.96 18.90 -8.04
C THR A 536 -14.33 19.01 -9.54
N ALA A 537 -15.58 18.69 -9.90
CA ALA A 537 -16.31 19.41 -10.95
C ALA A 537 -17.82 19.43 -10.67
N THR A 538 -18.29 20.52 -10.08
CA THR A 538 -19.70 20.92 -10.12
C THR A 538 -20.11 21.37 -11.52
N PRO A 539 -21.36 21.11 -11.94
CA PRO A 539 -22.13 22.17 -12.59
C PRO A 539 -23.56 22.33 -12.01
N VAL A 540 -23.96 23.59 -11.87
CA VAL A 540 -25.34 24.11 -11.69
C VAL A 540 -25.39 25.31 -12.64
N ASP A 541 -26.41 25.62 -13.47
CA ASP A 541 -27.81 25.23 -13.68
C ASP A 541 -28.16 25.58 -15.16
N ASP A 542 -29.27 25.23 -15.83
CA ASP A 542 -30.63 25.01 -15.37
C ASP A 542 -31.51 24.30 -16.43
N SER A 543 -32.62 23.70 -15.97
CA SER A 543 -33.79 23.16 -16.68
C SER A 543 -33.85 21.66 -17.07
N THR A 544 -34.16 20.82 -16.07
CA THR A 544 -35.32 19.88 -15.97
C THR A 544 -34.98 18.52 -15.31
N MET A 545 -35.13 18.47 -13.98
CA MET A 545 -35.27 17.30 -13.09
C MET A 545 -34.33 16.10 -13.36
N THR A 546 -33.14 16.14 -12.75
CA THR A 546 -32.06 15.13 -12.79
C THR A 546 -32.43 13.82 -12.08
N GLN A 547 -32.02 12.68 -12.66
CA GLN A 547 -32.10 11.37 -12.02
C GLN A 547 -31.15 11.30 -10.81
N VAL A 548 -31.67 10.80 -9.68
CA VAL A 548 -30.88 10.55 -8.47
C VAL A 548 -30.07 9.27 -8.65
N VAL A 549 -28.75 9.32 -8.43
CA VAL A 549 -27.83 8.18 -8.59
C VAL A 549 -27.16 7.87 -7.25
N ASN A 550 -27.22 6.61 -6.82
CA ASN A 550 -26.55 6.08 -5.62
C ASN A 550 -25.59 4.96 -6.07
N ARG A 551 -24.35 4.89 -5.55
CA ARG A 551 -23.32 3.93 -5.99
C ARG A 551 -22.48 3.40 -4.82
N HIS A 552 -21.98 2.17 -4.94
CA HIS A 552 -20.98 1.59 -4.06
C HIS A 552 -19.69 1.29 -4.83
N PHE A 553 -18.54 1.57 -4.24
CA PHE A 553 -17.23 1.20 -4.77
C PHE A 553 -16.49 0.32 -3.77
N PHE A 554 -15.94 -0.80 -4.26
CA PHE A 554 -15.18 -1.75 -3.43
C PHE A 554 -13.82 -2.02 -4.07
N HIS A 555 -12.75 -1.86 -3.31
CA HIS A 555 -11.42 -2.25 -3.76
C HIS A 555 -11.25 -3.78 -3.66
N LYS A 556 -10.47 -4.39 -4.56
CA LYS A 556 -10.26 -5.86 -4.63
C LYS A 556 -9.62 -6.45 -3.36
N SER A 557 -9.01 -5.62 -2.52
CA SER A 557 -8.43 -6.02 -1.23
C SER A 557 -9.46 -6.08 -0.09
N LEU A 558 -10.71 -5.66 -0.31
CA LEU A 558 -11.75 -5.72 0.72
C LEU A 558 -11.94 -7.19 1.19
N PRO A 559 -11.98 -7.44 2.52
CA PRO A 559 -12.39 -8.75 3.02
C PRO A 559 -13.72 -9.18 2.41
N GLY A 560 -13.80 -10.43 1.92
CA GLY A 560 -15.00 -10.93 1.28
C GLY A 560 -15.31 -10.36 -0.10
N TYR A 561 -14.38 -9.64 -0.76
CA TYR A 561 -14.59 -9.10 -2.11
C TYR A 561 -15.03 -10.17 -3.12
N SER A 562 -14.42 -11.35 -3.09
CA SER A 562 -14.78 -12.48 -3.95
C SER A 562 -16.18 -13.06 -3.69
N THR A 563 -16.80 -12.68 -2.57
CA THR A 563 -18.13 -13.10 -2.15
C THR A 563 -19.15 -11.96 -2.16
N LEU A 564 -18.77 -10.79 -2.70
CA LEU A 564 -19.67 -9.65 -2.82
C LEU A 564 -20.82 -10.00 -3.75
N VAL A 565 -22.04 -9.83 -3.23
CA VAL A 565 -23.27 -10.00 -3.98
C VAL A 565 -24.15 -8.78 -3.74
N HIS A 566 -24.56 -8.14 -4.83
CA HIS A 566 -25.55 -7.08 -4.78
C HIS A 566 -26.93 -7.67 -4.45
N VAL A 567 -27.58 -7.13 -3.43
CA VAL A 567 -28.87 -7.61 -2.93
C VAL A 567 -29.99 -6.76 -3.53
N SER A 568 -30.12 -6.86 -4.85
CA SER A 568 -30.96 -5.97 -5.68
C SER A 568 -32.45 -5.98 -5.33
N ASN A 569 -32.96 -7.04 -4.69
CA ASN A 569 -34.35 -7.12 -4.24
C ASN A 569 -34.70 -6.16 -3.10
N HIS A 570 -33.69 -5.55 -2.48
CA HIS A 570 -33.85 -4.57 -1.41
C HIS A 570 -33.63 -3.13 -1.89
N ASP A 571 -33.22 -2.92 -3.13
CA ASP A 571 -32.90 -1.58 -3.62
C ASP A 571 -34.13 -0.68 -3.69
N ILE A 572 -33.93 0.60 -3.38
CA ILE A 572 -34.84 1.68 -3.76
C ILE A 572 -34.12 2.50 -4.83
N PRO A 573 -34.62 2.54 -6.09
CA PRO A 573 -33.91 3.19 -7.19
C PRO A 573 -33.42 4.59 -6.85
N GLY A 574 -32.11 4.80 -7.02
CA GLY A 574 -31.44 6.07 -6.73
C GLY A 574 -31.31 6.44 -5.24
N ARG A 575 -31.90 5.67 -4.31
CA ARG A 575 -32.02 6.08 -2.91
C ARG A 575 -31.46 5.08 -1.90
N TYR A 576 -31.53 3.79 -2.17
CA TYR A 576 -31.01 2.78 -1.25
C TYR A 576 -30.44 1.61 -2.02
N LEU A 577 -29.21 1.24 -1.68
CA LEU A 577 -28.52 0.07 -2.20
C LEU A 577 -27.97 -0.74 -1.03
N VAL A 578 -27.95 -2.05 -1.18
CA VAL A 578 -27.31 -2.93 -0.20
C VAL A 578 -26.55 -4.06 -0.87
N VAL A 579 -25.33 -4.30 -0.40
CA VAL A 579 -24.53 -5.45 -0.81
C VAL A 579 -24.22 -6.35 0.38
N ARG A 580 -24.01 -7.62 0.09
CA ARG A 580 -23.66 -8.65 1.06
C ARG A 580 -22.28 -9.19 0.74
N ALA A 581 -21.43 -9.34 1.75
CA ALA A 581 -20.13 -10.02 1.66
C ALA A 581 -19.97 -11.04 2.80
N LEU A 582 -19.01 -11.96 2.68
CA LEU A 582 -18.60 -12.85 3.75
C LEU A 582 -17.22 -12.46 4.27
N TRP A 583 -17.15 -12.01 5.53
CA TRP A 583 -15.90 -11.72 6.21
C TRP A 583 -15.57 -12.89 7.14
N SER A 584 -14.65 -13.77 6.71
CA SER A 584 -14.32 -15.00 7.46
C SER A 584 -15.58 -15.80 7.84
N ASP A 585 -16.45 -16.02 6.84
CA ASP A 585 -17.75 -16.70 6.94
C ASP A 585 -18.84 -15.96 7.74
N LEU A 586 -18.57 -14.75 8.23
CA LEU A 586 -19.57 -13.89 8.85
C LEU A 586 -20.25 -13.00 7.78
N PRO A 587 -21.58 -13.03 7.64
CA PRO A 587 -22.29 -12.16 6.71
C PRO A 587 -22.16 -10.69 7.12
N VAL A 588 -21.74 -9.84 6.20
CA VAL A 588 -21.65 -8.39 6.38
C VAL A 588 -22.47 -7.70 5.30
N TYR A 589 -23.40 -6.85 5.73
CA TYR A 589 -24.21 -6.02 4.84
C TYR A 589 -23.73 -4.58 4.86
N ILE A 590 -23.52 -4.03 3.67
CA ILE A 590 -23.08 -2.64 3.47
C ILE A 590 -24.21 -1.91 2.77
N HIS A 591 -24.76 -0.90 3.44
CA HIS A 591 -25.94 -0.15 3.05
C HIS A 591 -25.51 1.27 2.64
N ASN A 592 -25.94 1.73 1.46
CA ASN A 592 -25.79 3.11 1.02
C ASN A 592 -27.17 3.77 0.92
N VAL A 593 -27.37 4.83 1.70
CA VAL A 593 -28.64 5.55 1.87
C VAL A 593 -28.53 6.96 1.29
N TYR A 594 -29.50 7.35 0.47
CA TYR A 594 -29.75 8.71 0.04
C TYR A 594 -31.23 9.03 0.29
N ALA A 595 -31.50 9.58 1.47
CA ALA A 595 -32.85 9.86 1.94
C ALA A 595 -33.47 11.06 1.20
N PRO A 596 -34.81 11.14 1.08
CA PRO A 596 -35.49 12.27 0.45
C PRO A 596 -35.13 13.63 1.06
N VAL A 597 -34.93 14.63 0.20
CA VAL A 597 -34.73 16.02 0.63
C VAL A 597 -36.02 16.56 1.25
N GLU A 598 -37.19 16.18 0.72
CA GLU A 598 -38.50 16.58 1.22
C GLU A 598 -38.79 15.95 2.59
N PRO A 599 -38.92 16.73 3.68
CA PRO A 599 -39.08 16.20 5.03
C PRO A 599 -40.30 15.27 5.22
N LEU A 600 -41.37 15.51 4.47
CA LEU A 600 -42.61 14.71 4.54
C LEU A 600 -42.44 13.29 3.99
N LEU A 601 -41.45 13.04 3.12
CA LEU A 601 -41.22 11.73 2.50
C LEU A 601 -40.26 10.83 3.30
N ARG A 602 -39.52 11.39 4.26
CA ARG A 602 -38.46 10.67 4.97
C ARG A 602 -38.99 9.57 5.89
N GLY A 603 -40.10 9.82 6.57
CA GLY A 603 -40.73 8.83 7.46
C GLY A 603 -41.09 7.56 6.71
N ASP A 604 -41.87 7.69 5.64
CA ASP A 604 -42.25 6.57 4.78
C ASP A 604 -41.04 5.88 4.14
N PHE A 605 -40.02 6.66 3.73
CA PHE A 605 -38.77 6.11 3.19
C PHE A 605 -38.04 5.22 4.21
N PHE A 606 -37.73 5.71 5.40
CA PHE A 606 -37.04 4.92 6.42
C PHE A 606 -37.91 3.76 6.94
N ALA A 607 -39.23 3.94 7.01
CA ALA A 607 -40.17 2.88 7.37
C ALA A 607 -40.12 1.73 6.35
N SER A 608 -39.96 2.04 5.06
CA SER A 608 -39.89 1.07 3.95
C SER A 608 -38.56 0.30 3.86
N LEU A 609 -37.50 0.74 4.55
CA LEU A 609 -36.19 0.07 4.49
C LEU A 609 -36.25 -1.32 5.15
N PRO A 610 -35.54 -2.31 4.58
CA PRO A 610 -35.56 -3.68 5.08
C PRO A 610 -34.95 -3.81 6.48
N ARG A 611 -35.48 -4.77 7.25
CA ARG A 611 -35.02 -5.13 8.61
C ARG A 611 -34.66 -6.62 8.74
N ASP A 612 -35.18 -7.44 7.83
CA ASP A 612 -35.01 -8.89 7.88
C ASP A 612 -33.74 -9.30 7.13
N PHE A 613 -32.63 -9.38 7.88
CA PHE A 613 -31.33 -9.86 7.39
C PHE A 613 -30.95 -11.21 8.00
N GLU A 614 -29.86 -11.79 7.52
CA GLU A 614 -29.36 -13.07 8.04
C GLU A 614 -29.04 -12.98 9.54
N PRO A 615 -29.43 -13.99 10.35
CA PRO A 615 -29.12 -13.97 11.78
C PRO A 615 -27.61 -13.89 12.04
N ASN A 616 -27.20 -13.01 12.97
CA ASN A 616 -25.81 -12.71 13.30
C ASN A 616 -25.01 -12.02 12.17
N SER A 617 -25.69 -11.40 11.20
CA SER A 617 -24.99 -10.53 10.26
C SER A 617 -24.52 -9.23 10.92
N LEU A 618 -23.42 -8.69 10.42
CA LEU A 618 -22.94 -7.35 10.79
C LEU A 618 -23.40 -6.34 9.75
N HIS A 619 -23.60 -5.10 10.19
CA HIS A 619 -24.10 -4.02 9.36
C HIS A 619 -23.16 -2.82 9.32
N VAL A 620 -22.95 -2.27 8.12
CA VAL A 620 -22.28 -0.99 7.89
C VAL A 620 -23.23 -0.12 7.10
N VAL A 621 -23.69 0.98 7.69
CA VAL A 621 -24.71 1.85 7.08
C VAL A 621 -24.11 3.22 6.83
N GLY A 622 -24.08 3.68 5.60
CA GLY A 622 -23.54 4.99 5.25
C GLY A 622 -24.41 5.77 4.26
N GLY A 623 -24.22 7.08 4.22
CA GLY A 623 -24.78 7.94 3.17
C GLY A 623 -25.37 9.25 3.70
N ASP A 624 -26.16 9.92 2.85
CA ASP A 624 -26.82 11.19 3.15
C ASP A 624 -28.26 10.96 3.60
N PHE A 625 -28.52 11.24 4.87
CA PHE A 625 -29.80 11.05 5.52
C PHE A 625 -30.70 12.28 5.37
N ASN A 626 -30.19 13.38 4.81
CA ASN A 626 -30.90 14.64 4.63
C ASN A 626 -31.55 15.23 5.90
N MET A 627 -31.22 14.70 7.09
CA MET A 627 -31.70 15.18 8.38
C MET A 627 -30.64 15.08 9.49
N PRO A 628 -30.60 16.04 10.42
CA PRO A 628 -29.79 15.92 11.64
C PRO A 628 -30.44 14.94 12.64
N LEU A 629 -29.66 14.00 13.18
CA LEU A 629 -30.11 13.07 14.21
C LEU A 629 -30.11 13.68 15.62
N LEU A 630 -29.06 14.42 15.97
CA LEU A 630 -28.94 15.13 17.26
C LEU A 630 -28.96 16.64 17.03
N SER A 631 -30.14 17.25 16.86
CA SER A 631 -30.27 18.67 16.46
C SER A 631 -29.47 19.68 17.28
N SER A 632 -29.22 19.43 18.58
CA SER A 632 -28.41 20.34 19.41
C SER A 632 -26.93 20.41 18.99
N LEU A 633 -26.43 19.35 18.35
CA LEU A 633 -25.02 19.22 17.96
C LEU A 633 -24.84 19.11 16.44
N ASP A 634 -25.85 18.61 15.74
CA ASP A 634 -25.87 18.36 14.30
C ASP A 634 -26.55 19.49 13.52
N ALA A 635 -27.04 20.56 14.15
CA ALA A 635 -27.65 21.71 13.47
C ALA A 635 -27.20 23.05 14.08
N THR A 636 -27.09 24.09 13.25
CA THR A 636 -26.81 25.46 13.71
C THR A 636 -28.04 26.14 14.29
N THR A 637 -29.23 25.80 13.79
CA THR A 637 -30.54 26.37 14.16
C THR A 637 -31.57 25.25 14.33
N LEU A 638 -32.41 25.35 15.37
CA LEU A 638 -33.46 24.38 15.67
C LEU A 638 -34.72 24.72 14.87
N HIS A 639 -35.03 23.95 13.83
CA HIS A 639 -36.31 24.06 13.12
C HIS A 639 -37.15 22.79 13.30
N SER A 640 -38.45 22.94 13.51
CA SER A 640 -39.38 21.82 13.74
C SER A 640 -39.48 20.85 12.56
N SER A 641 -39.27 21.32 11.33
CA SER A 641 -39.29 20.50 10.11
C SER A 641 -38.04 19.62 9.91
N GLN A 642 -36.93 19.89 10.62
CA GLN A 642 -35.68 19.13 10.47
C GLN A 642 -35.74 17.71 11.07
N GLY A 643 -36.71 17.44 11.96
CA GLY A 643 -36.86 16.15 12.64
C GLY A 643 -37.82 15.16 11.98
N SER A 644 -38.46 15.53 10.86
CA SER A 644 -39.43 14.66 10.17
C SER A 644 -38.74 13.40 9.63
N GLY A 645 -39.25 12.22 10.01
CA GLY A 645 -38.66 10.91 9.71
C GLY A 645 -37.55 10.43 10.65
N ARG A 646 -37.22 11.20 11.71
CA ARG A 646 -36.16 10.82 12.67
C ARG A 646 -36.49 9.55 13.44
N THR A 647 -37.72 9.41 13.91
CA THR A 647 -38.14 8.22 14.69
C THR A 647 -37.99 6.96 13.86
N ASP A 648 -38.52 6.95 12.64
CA ASP A 648 -38.45 5.81 11.71
C ASP A 648 -37.02 5.43 11.38
N CYS A 649 -36.15 6.43 11.17
CA CYS A 649 -34.73 6.22 10.94
C CYS A 649 -34.03 5.62 12.17
N VAL A 650 -34.28 6.14 13.37
CA VAL A 650 -33.66 5.64 14.61
C VAL A 650 -34.13 4.22 14.89
N GLU A 651 -35.41 3.91 14.67
CA GLU A 651 -35.94 2.55 14.78
C GLU A 651 -35.28 1.61 13.77
N TRP A 652 -35.08 2.04 12.51
CA TRP A 652 -34.39 1.25 11.51
C TRP A 652 -32.92 1.00 11.88
N LEU A 653 -32.16 2.03 12.25
CA LEU A 653 -30.77 1.89 12.70
C LEU A 653 -30.65 1.00 13.94
N THR A 654 -31.61 1.10 14.87
CA THR A 654 -31.67 0.26 16.07
C THR A 654 -31.94 -1.20 15.73
N ALA A 655 -32.82 -1.47 14.76
CA ALA A 655 -33.09 -2.82 14.29
C ALA A 655 -31.84 -3.49 13.67
N LEU A 656 -30.95 -2.70 13.06
CA LEU A 656 -29.67 -3.18 12.51
C LEU A 656 -28.53 -3.25 13.54
N GLY A 657 -28.73 -2.78 14.77
CA GLY A 657 -27.72 -2.83 15.83
C GLY A 657 -26.48 -1.95 15.57
N VAL A 658 -26.61 -0.88 14.78
CA VAL A 658 -25.52 0.01 14.40
C VAL A 658 -25.43 1.26 15.28
N VAL A 659 -24.22 1.81 15.41
CA VAL A 659 -23.92 3.00 16.23
C VAL A 659 -23.21 4.08 15.42
N ASP A 660 -23.47 5.36 15.77
CA ASP A 660 -22.76 6.50 15.18
C ASP A 660 -21.37 6.60 15.80
N VAL A 661 -20.38 6.04 15.09
CA VAL A 661 -19.00 5.97 15.55
C VAL A 661 -18.39 7.36 15.75
N TRP A 662 -18.65 8.30 14.84
CA TRP A 662 -18.11 9.65 14.99
C TRP A 662 -18.68 10.33 16.23
N ARG A 663 -19.98 10.19 16.52
CA ARG A 663 -20.57 10.77 17.74
C ARG A 663 -20.06 10.09 19.01
N GLN A 664 -19.76 8.79 18.97
CA GLN A 664 -19.11 8.11 20.10
C GLN A 664 -17.70 8.64 20.36
N LEU A 665 -16.92 8.91 19.30
CA LEU A 665 -15.58 9.49 19.40
C LEU A 665 -15.61 10.99 19.72
N ASN A 666 -16.69 11.69 19.36
CA ASN A 666 -16.87 13.13 19.48
C ASN A 666 -18.22 13.49 20.14
N PRO A 667 -18.43 13.20 21.44
CA PRO A 667 -19.75 13.28 22.07
C PRO A 667 -20.38 14.68 22.09
N SER A 668 -19.56 15.72 22.20
CA SER A 668 -19.99 17.12 22.33
C SER A 668 -19.63 17.99 21.12
N THR A 669 -18.84 17.48 20.18
CA THR A 669 -18.38 18.26 19.03
C THR A 669 -19.56 18.61 18.13
N ARG A 670 -19.68 19.90 17.78
CA ARG A 670 -20.61 20.34 16.75
C ARG A 670 -19.94 20.16 15.40
N LEU A 671 -20.65 19.54 14.48
CA LEU A 671 -20.17 19.27 13.13
C LEU A 671 -21.35 19.45 12.18
N PHE A 672 -21.08 19.97 11.00
CA PHE A 672 -22.09 20.20 9.98
C PHE A 672 -21.56 19.72 8.64
N SER A 673 -21.92 18.50 8.29
CA SER A 673 -21.45 17.86 7.06
C SER A 673 -22.18 18.35 5.82
N GLY A 674 -23.45 18.72 5.89
CA GLY A 674 -24.26 19.11 4.74
C GLY A 674 -24.03 20.54 4.22
N PRO A 675 -24.87 20.97 3.27
CA PRO A 675 -24.71 22.23 2.53
C PRO A 675 -24.68 23.45 3.45
N GLY A 676 -23.80 24.40 3.12
CA GLY A 676 -23.62 25.64 3.90
C GLY A 676 -23.10 25.43 5.31
N ARG A 677 -22.66 24.21 5.67
CA ARG A 677 -22.22 23.83 7.02
C ARG A 677 -23.25 24.18 8.09
N VAL A 678 -24.53 23.96 7.77
CA VAL A 678 -25.67 24.25 8.65
C VAL A 678 -26.10 23.02 9.44
N ASN A 679 -26.09 21.83 8.81
CA ASN A 679 -26.50 20.58 9.43
C ASN A 679 -25.49 19.46 9.17
N ARG A 680 -25.43 18.45 10.04
CA ARG A 680 -24.81 17.15 9.75
C ARG A 680 -25.85 16.23 9.19
N LEU A 681 -25.64 15.81 7.94
CA LEU A 681 -26.58 15.02 7.15
C LEU A 681 -25.96 13.67 6.73
N ASP A 682 -24.63 13.60 6.70
CA ASP A 682 -23.87 12.44 6.22
C ASP A 682 -23.43 11.60 7.41
N TYR A 683 -23.78 10.33 7.41
CA TYR A 683 -23.50 9.43 8.51
C TYR A 683 -22.86 8.14 8.02
N LEU A 684 -22.09 7.51 8.90
CA LEU A 684 -21.46 6.21 8.68
C LEU A 684 -21.51 5.46 10.01
N PHE A 685 -22.49 4.58 10.12
CA PHE A 685 -22.75 3.75 11.29
C PHE A 685 -22.11 2.39 11.12
N LEU A 686 -21.57 1.88 12.22
CA LEU A 686 -21.01 0.53 12.29
C LEU A 686 -21.80 -0.33 13.25
N ASP A 687 -21.86 -1.62 12.98
CA ASP A 687 -22.30 -2.61 13.95
C ASP A 687 -21.58 -2.39 15.29
N SER A 688 -22.34 -2.42 16.38
CA SER A 688 -21.82 -2.20 17.73
C SER A 688 -20.64 -3.12 18.08
N ALA A 689 -20.64 -4.36 17.60
CA ALA A 689 -19.53 -5.29 17.78
C ALA A 689 -18.30 -4.86 16.97
N MET A 690 -18.45 -4.40 15.73
CA MET A 690 -17.32 -3.89 14.93
C MET A 690 -16.69 -2.67 15.58
N ALA A 691 -17.51 -1.70 15.98
CA ALA A 691 -17.05 -0.49 16.67
C ALA A 691 -16.27 -0.81 17.95
N SER A 692 -16.69 -1.84 18.70
CA SER A 692 -16.03 -2.24 19.96
C SER A 692 -14.71 -2.98 19.76
N HIS A 693 -14.54 -3.72 18.65
CA HIS A 693 -13.41 -4.64 18.46
C HIS A 693 -12.34 -4.16 17.48
N LEU A 694 -12.65 -3.19 16.61
CA LEU A 694 -11.80 -2.78 15.48
C LEU A 694 -11.27 -1.34 15.58
N ASN A 695 -11.24 -0.76 16.79
CA ASN A 695 -10.67 0.56 17.10
C ASN A 695 -10.92 1.60 15.99
N PRO A 696 -12.19 1.91 15.70
CA PRO A 696 -12.51 2.76 14.59
C PRO A 696 -11.96 4.17 14.80
N VAL A 697 -11.42 4.76 13.73
CA VAL A 697 -11.15 6.21 13.64
C VAL A 697 -12.17 6.77 12.65
N ALA A 698 -12.86 7.85 13.02
CA ALA A 698 -13.83 8.51 12.16
C ALA A 698 -13.47 9.98 11.95
N THR A 699 -13.39 10.42 10.71
CA THR A 699 -13.06 11.80 10.32
C THR A 699 -14.11 12.35 9.37
N TYR A 700 -14.29 13.67 9.42
CA TYR A 700 -15.03 14.39 8.40
C TYR A 700 -14.07 15.34 7.71
N ASP A 701 -13.85 15.09 6.44
CA ASP A 701 -12.91 15.83 5.63
C ASP A 701 -13.69 16.62 4.56
N PRO A 702 -13.16 17.76 4.10
CA PRO A 702 -13.72 18.42 2.93
C PRO A 702 -13.89 17.41 1.81
N ASN A 703 -15.08 17.38 1.21
CA ASN A 703 -15.32 16.51 0.07
C ASN A 703 -14.43 16.97 -1.10
N GLY A 704 -13.39 16.19 -1.40
CA GLY A 704 -12.43 16.47 -2.48
C GLY A 704 -13.08 16.50 -3.87
N TYR A 705 -14.25 15.87 -4.01
CA TYR A 705 -14.97 15.68 -5.27
C TYR A 705 -15.96 16.81 -5.63
N GLY A 706 -15.92 17.93 -4.90
CA GLY A 706 -16.75 19.11 -5.21
C GLY A 706 -18.21 19.05 -4.76
N GLY A 707 -18.56 18.12 -3.85
CA GLY A 707 -19.86 18.12 -3.17
C GLY A 707 -19.92 19.17 -2.05
N ASP A 708 -21.10 19.74 -1.83
CA ASP A 708 -21.39 20.65 -0.71
C ASP A 708 -21.49 19.93 0.65
N HIS A 709 -21.46 18.60 0.63
CA HIS A 709 -21.34 17.75 1.81
C HIS A 709 -19.86 17.55 2.25
N LEU A 710 -19.61 17.10 3.49
CA LEU A 710 -18.30 16.61 3.95
C LEU A 710 -18.22 15.12 3.68
N ALA A 711 -17.02 14.62 3.37
CA ALA A 711 -16.77 13.19 3.29
C ALA A 711 -16.61 12.61 4.70
N HIS A 712 -17.45 11.64 5.07
CA HIS A 712 -17.31 10.92 6.34
C HIS A 712 -16.53 9.62 6.11
N THR A 713 -15.35 9.52 6.72
CA THR A 713 -14.46 8.36 6.59
C THR A 713 -14.38 7.61 7.90
N VAL A 714 -14.50 6.28 7.87
CA VAL A 714 -14.26 5.42 9.03
C VAL A 714 -13.19 4.37 8.70
N THR A 715 -12.07 4.39 9.42
CA THR A 715 -10.99 3.41 9.30
C THR A 715 -11.08 2.38 10.42
N LEU A 716 -11.14 1.10 10.05
CA LEU A 716 -11.14 -0.02 10.98
C LEU A 716 -9.75 -0.64 11.07
N SER A 717 -9.25 -0.85 12.28
CA SER A 717 -7.95 -1.47 12.49
C SER A 717 -7.96 -2.45 13.68
N GLN A 718 -7.50 -3.67 13.41
CA GLN A 718 -7.16 -4.64 14.47
C GLN A 718 -5.97 -4.19 15.32
N SER A 719 -5.13 -3.32 14.75
CA SER A 719 -4.00 -2.69 15.45
C SER A 719 -4.45 -1.33 15.96
N LEU A 720 -4.30 -1.04 17.25
CA LEU A 720 -4.50 0.32 17.75
C LEU A 720 -3.78 1.33 16.85
N CYS A 721 -4.53 2.35 16.40
CA CYS A 721 -4.01 3.47 15.63
C CYS A 721 -2.69 3.95 16.24
N THR A 722 -1.71 4.17 15.38
CA THR A 722 -0.36 4.55 15.74
C THR A 722 -0.37 5.90 16.43
N THR A 723 -0.28 5.87 17.76
CA THR A 723 0.50 6.84 18.52
C THR A 723 1.80 7.10 17.77
N THR A 724 2.16 8.37 17.54
CA THR A 724 3.50 8.91 17.22
C THR A 724 4.57 7.85 16.89
N LYS A 725 5.17 7.86 15.68
CA LYS A 725 6.30 6.98 15.25
C LYS A 725 7.11 6.51 16.48
N GLY A 726 6.96 5.25 16.85
CA GLY A 726 7.62 4.71 18.05
C GLY A 726 9.14 4.88 17.98
N TYR A 727 9.80 4.92 19.14
CA TYR A 727 11.26 4.97 19.19
C TYR A 727 11.87 3.82 18.37
N TRP A 728 12.88 4.14 17.55
CA TRP A 728 13.67 3.12 16.84
C TRP A 728 14.17 2.06 17.82
N ARG A 729 14.19 0.81 17.39
CA ARG A 729 14.78 -0.31 18.13
C ARG A 729 15.67 -1.11 17.20
N LEU A 730 16.82 -1.54 17.70
CA LEU A 730 17.74 -2.37 16.93
C LEU A 730 17.06 -3.68 16.48
N PRO A 731 16.97 -3.95 15.16
CA PRO A 731 16.46 -5.22 14.66
C PRO A 731 17.32 -6.39 15.14
N ARG A 732 16.67 -7.39 15.75
CA ARG A 732 17.37 -8.48 16.46
C ARG A 732 18.05 -9.44 15.49
N GLU A 733 17.45 -9.61 14.33
CA GLU A 733 17.94 -10.41 13.21
C GLU A 733 19.33 -9.98 12.72
N LEU A 734 19.68 -8.69 12.85
CA LEU A 734 21.02 -8.23 12.49
C LEU A 734 22.10 -8.76 13.41
N LEU A 735 21.78 -8.95 14.68
CA LEU A 735 22.71 -9.52 15.65
C LEU A 735 22.89 -11.01 15.46
N SER A 736 22.11 -11.67 14.60
CA SER A 736 22.34 -13.06 14.19
C SER A 736 23.35 -13.19 13.05
N ASP A 737 23.72 -12.10 12.37
CA ASP A 737 24.71 -12.11 11.29
C ASP A 737 26.15 -12.02 11.86
N PRO A 738 27.00 -13.04 11.65
CA PRO A 738 28.38 -13.03 12.14
C PRO A 738 29.23 -11.87 11.60
N ASN A 739 28.94 -11.37 10.39
CA ASN A 739 29.68 -10.25 9.82
C ASN A 739 29.34 -8.93 10.52
N ILE A 740 28.07 -8.75 10.89
CA ILE A 740 27.62 -7.58 11.64
C ILE A 740 28.21 -7.61 13.05
N GLN A 741 28.20 -8.77 13.72
CA GLN A 741 28.85 -8.92 15.03
C GLN A 741 30.33 -8.52 14.98
N ARG A 742 31.09 -9.04 14.00
CA ARG A 742 32.50 -8.74 13.82
C ARG A 742 32.75 -7.24 13.57
N ALA A 743 31.93 -6.59 12.75
CA ALA A 743 32.03 -5.16 12.49
C ALA A 743 31.78 -4.31 13.75
N ILE A 744 30.76 -4.67 14.55
CA ILE A 744 30.47 -4.00 15.84
C ILE A 744 31.66 -4.13 16.78
N THR A 745 32.20 -5.34 16.94
CA THR A 745 33.35 -5.61 17.81
C THR A 745 34.58 -4.79 17.40
N MET A 746 34.86 -4.72 16.10
CA MET A 746 35.99 -3.94 15.55
C MET A 746 35.84 -2.45 15.85
N GLU A 747 34.69 -1.86 15.53
CA GLU A 747 34.40 -0.44 15.78
C GLU A 747 34.45 -0.08 17.28
N ALA A 748 33.92 -0.95 18.15
CA ALA A 748 33.99 -0.78 19.59
C ALA A 748 35.45 -0.83 20.10
N THR A 749 36.26 -1.74 19.56
CA THR A 749 37.69 -1.86 19.90
C THR A 749 38.44 -0.59 19.52
N THR A 750 38.18 -0.05 18.32
CA THR A 750 38.77 1.21 17.86
C THR A 750 38.40 2.39 18.75
N LEU A 751 37.13 2.49 19.18
CA LEU A 751 36.70 3.53 20.11
C LEU A 751 37.44 3.42 21.45
N LEU A 752 37.54 2.21 22.00
CA LEU A 752 38.20 1.97 23.28
C LEU A 752 39.69 2.34 23.22
N GLY A 753 40.37 2.00 22.13
CA GLY A 753 41.76 2.42 21.90
C GLY A 753 41.92 3.94 21.91
N LYS A 754 41.00 4.68 21.29
CA LYS A 754 41.01 6.15 21.29
C LYS A 754 40.77 6.75 22.68
N MET A 755 39.86 6.18 23.47
CA MET A 755 39.60 6.64 24.84
C MET A 755 40.80 6.41 25.76
N ARG A 756 41.51 5.28 25.59
CA ARG A 756 42.72 4.95 26.36
C ARG A 756 43.93 5.82 26.00
N ALA A 757 44.01 6.27 24.76
CA ALA A 757 45.14 7.07 24.30
C ALA A 757 45.17 8.47 24.94
N ASP A 758 44.01 9.01 25.36
CA ASP A 758 43.91 10.33 25.97
C ASP A 758 42.77 10.38 27.00
N GLU A 759 43.16 10.39 28.27
CA GLU A 759 42.24 10.45 29.42
C GLU A 759 41.60 11.83 29.60
N THR A 760 42.09 12.88 28.93
CA THR A 760 41.56 14.24 29.03
C THR A 760 40.35 14.49 28.12
N LEU A 761 40.15 13.61 27.12
CA LEU A 761 39.03 13.72 26.19
C LEU A 761 37.69 13.47 26.86
N ASN A 762 36.64 14.09 26.33
CA ASN A 762 35.28 13.87 26.81
C ASN A 762 34.76 12.49 26.37
N HIS A 763 35.01 11.48 27.21
CA HIS A 763 34.64 10.09 26.94
C HIS A 763 33.12 9.93 26.77
N GLY A 764 32.32 10.71 27.50
CA GLY A 764 30.86 10.76 27.35
C GLY A 764 30.40 11.18 25.96
N ALA A 765 31.00 12.24 25.41
CA ALA A 765 30.70 12.75 24.07
C ALA A 765 31.19 11.79 22.97
N MET A 766 32.37 11.19 23.14
CA MET A 766 32.91 10.18 22.22
C MET A 766 31.98 8.96 22.11
N TRP A 767 31.54 8.44 23.27
CA TRP A 767 30.59 7.32 23.36
C TRP A 767 29.27 7.64 22.67
N TYR A 768 28.65 8.77 23.02
CA TYR A 768 27.37 9.16 22.44
C TYR A 768 27.46 9.39 20.91
N GLY A 769 28.52 10.06 20.46
CA GLY A 769 28.78 10.26 19.04
C GLY A 769 28.99 8.96 18.27
N TRP A 770 29.68 7.98 18.88
CA TRP A 770 29.87 6.66 18.30
C TRP A 770 28.56 5.86 18.20
N LEU A 771 27.75 5.82 19.27
CA LEU A 771 26.42 5.18 19.22
C LEU A 771 25.57 5.78 18.09
N LYS A 772 25.56 7.11 17.93
CA LYS A 772 24.81 7.77 16.85
C LYS A 772 25.27 7.30 15.45
N ARG A 773 26.58 7.13 15.24
CA ARG A 773 27.13 6.60 13.97
C ARG A 773 26.76 5.13 13.76
N MET A 774 26.95 4.30 14.77
CA MET A 774 26.66 2.87 14.72
C MET A 774 25.18 2.61 14.42
N ARG A 775 24.26 3.38 15.02
CA ARG A 775 22.83 3.30 14.72
C ARG A 775 22.53 3.54 13.24
N ARG A 776 23.16 4.55 12.61
CA ARG A 776 22.97 4.82 11.18
C ARG A 776 23.47 3.67 10.30
N GLN A 777 24.64 3.11 10.63
CA GLN A 777 25.21 1.98 9.90
C GLN A 777 24.32 0.73 10.02
N LEU A 778 23.82 0.41 11.22
CA LEU A 778 22.96 -0.76 11.42
C LEU A 778 21.60 -0.61 10.73
N ILE A 779 21.05 0.60 10.65
CA ILE A 779 19.85 0.88 9.84
C ILE A 779 20.12 0.58 8.36
N LYS A 780 21.27 1.01 7.82
CA LYS A 780 21.69 0.71 6.44
C LYS A 780 21.83 -0.80 6.21
N CYS A 781 22.53 -1.51 7.10
CA CYS A 781 22.66 -2.97 6.99
C CYS A 781 21.30 -3.69 7.04
N HIS A 782 20.35 -3.21 7.84
CA HIS A 782 18.99 -3.76 7.88
C HIS A 782 18.27 -3.65 6.55
N ARG A 783 18.37 -2.49 5.91
CA ARG A 783 17.77 -2.22 4.62
C ARG A 783 18.33 -3.16 3.55
N LEU A 784 19.66 -3.22 3.45
CA LEU A 784 20.37 -4.13 2.54
C LEU A 784 20.02 -5.61 2.80
N HIS A 785 19.88 -6.01 4.06
CA HIS A 785 19.49 -7.37 4.42
C HIS A 785 18.08 -7.70 3.90
N ILE A 786 17.12 -6.77 4.01
CA ILE A 786 15.75 -6.92 3.50
C ILE A 786 15.73 -6.93 1.96
N GLU A 787 16.55 -6.11 1.32
CA GLU A 787 16.64 -5.97 -0.15
C GLU A 787 17.33 -7.15 -0.82
N SER A 788 18.36 -7.72 -0.20
CA SER A 788 19.10 -8.89 -0.71
C SER A 788 18.20 -10.10 -1.01
N ALA A 789 17.05 -10.20 -0.32
CA ALA A 789 16.04 -11.23 -0.56
C ALA A 789 15.28 -11.05 -1.90
N LYS A 790 15.38 -9.87 -2.54
CA LYS A 790 14.71 -9.48 -3.79
C LYS A 790 15.68 -9.31 -4.96
N THR A 791 16.99 -9.24 -4.72
CA THR A 791 18.02 -8.98 -5.75
C THR A 791 18.06 -10.03 -6.87
N LEU A 792 17.89 -11.32 -6.54
CA LEU A 792 17.87 -12.39 -7.56
C LEU A 792 16.69 -12.25 -8.52
N LEU A 793 15.51 -11.89 -8.00
CA LEU A 793 14.32 -11.63 -8.82
C LEU A 793 14.51 -10.44 -9.74
N HIS A 794 15.14 -9.39 -9.23
CA HIS A 794 15.44 -8.19 -9.99
C HIS A 794 16.44 -8.49 -11.12
N HIS A 795 17.55 -9.18 -10.84
CA HIS A 795 18.52 -9.59 -11.86
C HIS A 795 17.90 -10.46 -12.97
N LEU A 796 17.04 -11.42 -12.63
CA LEU A 796 16.36 -12.26 -13.63
C LEU A 796 15.34 -11.45 -14.45
N ARG A 797 14.69 -10.44 -13.85
CA ARG A 797 13.83 -9.49 -14.58
C ARG A 797 14.61 -8.65 -15.58
N LEU A 798 15.78 -8.14 -15.19
CA LEU A 798 16.67 -7.39 -16.08
C LEU A 798 17.18 -8.25 -17.23
N ARG A 799 17.56 -9.51 -16.95
CA ARG A 799 18.00 -10.46 -17.99
C ARG A 799 16.90 -10.80 -18.99
N LEU A 800 15.65 -10.90 -18.52
CA LEU A 800 14.47 -11.03 -19.37
C LEU A 800 14.24 -9.77 -20.22
N ALA A 801 14.37 -8.58 -19.64
CA ALA A 801 14.22 -7.32 -20.38
C ALA A 801 15.34 -7.11 -21.42
N ALA A 802 16.58 -7.51 -21.11
CA ALA A 802 17.71 -7.43 -22.04
C ALA A 802 17.58 -8.43 -23.19
N THR A 803 17.10 -9.65 -22.93
CA THR A 803 16.86 -10.65 -23.98
C THR A 803 15.69 -10.27 -24.89
N LYS A 804 14.63 -9.63 -24.36
CA LYS A 804 13.54 -9.06 -25.17
C LYS A 804 14.04 -7.94 -26.10
N ARG A 805 14.79 -6.97 -25.56
CA ARG A 805 15.41 -5.90 -26.37
C ARG A 805 16.35 -6.41 -27.46
N ALA A 806 17.08 -7.50 -27.22
CA ALA A 806 17.96 -8.12 -28.21
C ALA A 806 17.21 -8.85 -29.35
N LEU A 807 15.94 -9.22 -29.11
CA LEU A 807 15.04 -9.77 -30.12
C LEU A 807 14.42 -8.64 -30.98
N ASP A 808 14.08 -7.51 -30.36
CA ASP A 808 13.46 -6.36 -31.05
C ASP A 808 14.41 -5.66 -32.04
N GLY A 809 15.73 -5.77 -31.83
CA GLY A 809 16.73 -5.12 -32.68
C GLY A 809 17.16 -5.89 -33.94
N ASP A 810 16.71 -7.14 -34.15
CA ASP A 810 17.18 -8.00 -35.25
C ASP A 810 16.09 -9.05 -35.54
N GLY A 811 15.47 -8.99 -36.72
CA GLY A 811 14.30 -9.82 -37.06
C GLY A 811 14.53 -11.33 -36.97
N ASP A 812 13.51 -12.03 -36.44
CA ASP A 812 13.20 -13.48 -36.52
C ASP A 812 14.36 -14.50 -36.42
N ASP A 813 15.26 -14.32 -35.44
CA ASP A 813 16.20 -15.37 -35.02
C ASP A 813 15.56 -16.32 -33.97
N VAL A 814 15.25 -17.55 -34.40
CA VAL A 814 14.68 -18.62 -33.57
C VAL A 814 15.49 -18.89 -32.29
N SER A 815 16.81 -18.67 -32.31
CA SER A 815 17.70 -18.82 -31.15
C SER A 815 17.42 -17.76 -30.06
N LYS A 816 17.10 -16.53 -30.47
CA LYS A 816 16.80 -15.41 -29.56
C LYS A 816 15.39 -15.54 -28.96
N VAL A 817 14.41 -16.04 -29.72
CA VAL A 817 13.06 -16.39 -29.20
C VAL A 817 13.16 -17.45 -28.10
N ALA A 818 13.98 -18.49 -28.31
CA ALA A 818 14.23 -19.51 -27.29
C ALA A 818 14.94 -18.92 -26.05
N ALA A 819 15.84 -17.95 -26.23
CA ALA A 819 16.50 -17.26 -25.12
C ALA A 819 15.54 -16.40 -24.28
N VAL A 820 14.58 -15.71 -24.91
CA VAL A 820 13.51 -14.97 -24.22
C VAL A 820 12.61 -15.92 -23.44
N ALA A 821 12.20 -17.05 -24.04
CA ALA A 821 11.40 -18.06 -23.35
C ALA A 821 12.14 -18.64 -22.14
N ALA A 822 13.44 -18.92 -22.26
CA ALA A 822 14.26 -19.40 -21.15
C ALA A 822 14.44 -18.36 -20.03
N ALA A 823 14.61 -17.09 -20.38
CA ALA A 823 14.71 -15.99 -19.40
C ALA A 823 13.38 -15.75 -18.67
N GLN A 824 12.25 -15.86 -19.38
CA GLN A 824 10.91 -15.72 -18.83
C GLN A 824 10.62 -16.86 -17.84
N LEU A 825 10.93 -18.11 -18.23
CA LEU A 825 10.80 -19.28 -17.35
C LEU A 825 11.65 -19.16 -16.08
N ALA A 826 12.90 -18.68 -16.21
CA ALA A 826 13.79 -18.48 -15.06
C ALA A 826 13.25 -17.42 -14.09
N TYR A 827 12.69 -16.31 -14.62
CA TYR A 827 12.08 -15.25 -13.81
C TYR A 827 10.81 -15.74 -13.10
N ASP A 828 9.91 -16.41 -13.82
CA ASP A 828 8.64 -16.90 -13.25
C ASP A 828 8.87 -17.99 -12.19
N SER A 829 9.85 -18.87 -12.41
CA SER A 829 10.29 -19.87 -11.43
C SER A 829 10.81 -19.23 -10.14
N ALA A 830 11.72 -18.25 -10.26
CA ALA A 830 12.26 -17.53 -9.09
C ALA A 830 11.16 -16.73 -8.36
N LYS A 831 10.21 -16.13 -9.09
CA LYS A 831 9.07 -15.38 -8.53
C LYS A 831 8.14 -16.28 -7.74
N SER A 832 7.86 -17.48 -8.27
CA SER A 832 7.09 -18.51 -7.59
C SER A 832 7.79 -18.98 -6.30
N GLU A 833 9.10 -19.25 -6.36
CA GLU A 833 9.92 -19.66 -5.22
C GLU A 833 9.98 -18.60 -4.12
N HIS A 834 10.12 -17.31 -4.48
CA HIS A 834 10.09 -16.21 -3.53
C HIS A 834 8.71 -16.04 -2.87
N GLY A 835 7.63 -16.17 -3.64
CA GLY A 835 6.27 -16.17 -3.10
C GLY A 835 6.02 -17.36 -2.16
N GLN A 836 6.61 -18.51 -2.45
CA GLN A 836 6.56 -19.68 -1.58
C GLN A 836 7.34 -19.44 -0.28
N TYR A 837 8.55 -18.89 -0.35
CA TYR A 837 9.36 -18.54 0.82
C TYR A 837 8.63 -17.60 1.81
N ALA A 838 7.87 -16.61 1.30
CA ALA A 838 7.09 -15.71 2.14
C ALA A 838 5.95 -16.44 2.89
N ARG A 839 5.26 -17.35 2.19
CA ARG A 839 4.23 -18.22 2.78
C ARG A 839 4.83 -19.18 3.80
N ASP A 840 6.00 -19.74 3.51
CA ASP A 840 6.73 -20.66 4.38
C ASP A 840 7.18 -19.95 5.67
N ARG A 841 7.73 -18.73 5.58
CA ARG A 841 8.11 -17.92 6.74
C ARG A 841 6.92 -17.58 7.64
N GLN A 842 5.76 -17.29 7.03
CA GLN A 842 4.53 -17.04 7.76
C GLN A 842 4.02 -18.33 8.44
N PHE A 843 4.05 -19.46 7.72
CA PHE A 843 3.70 -20.76 8.29
C PHE A 843 4.64 -21.15 9.45
N ASP A 844 5.95 -21.00 9.29
CA ASP A 844 6.95 -21.25 10.33
C ASP A 844 6.70 -20.42 11.58
N PHE A 845 6.36 -19.14 11.40
CA PHE A 845 5.98 -18.28 12.51
C PHE A 845 4.74 -18.80 13.24
N HIS A 846 3.70 -19.21 12.50
CA HIS A 846 2.48 -19.76 13.08
C HIS A 846 2.74 -21.10 13.81
N ALA A 847 3.43 -22.04 13.17
CA ALA A 847 3.71 -23.36 13.74
C ALA A 847 4.61 -23.28 14.99
N ASN A 848 5.59 -22.37 15.00
CA ASN A 848 6.55 -22.26 16.10
C ASN A 848 6.09 -21.32 17.22
N SER A 849 5.26 -20.30 16.91
CA SER A 849 4.90 -19.25 17.87
C SER A 849 3.41 -19.22 18.23
N ASN A 850 2.49 -19.58 17.31
CA ASN A 850 1.04 -19.59 17.56
C ASN A 850 0.48 -20.96 17.95
N GLU A 851 1.13 -22.06 17.59
CA GLU A 851 0.63 -23.42 17.89
C GLU A 851 1.36 -24.08 19.07
N ARG A 852 2.28 -23.34 19.72
CA ARG A 852 3.04 -23.76 20.92
C ARG A 852 2.81 -22.78 22.06
N GLY A 853 2.96 -23.23 23.31
CA GLY A 853 2.87 -22.39 24.52
C GLY A 853 4.01 -21.39 24.68
N THR A 854 4.22 -20.52 23.69
CA THR A 854 5.24 -19.47 23.69
C THR A 854 4.69 -18.17 24.29
N SER A 855 5.56 -17.22 24.63
CA SER A 855 5.13 -15.87 25.04
C SER A 855 4.28 -15.16 23.98
N HIS A 856 4.44 -15.54 22.71
CA HIS A 856 3.62 -15.07 21.61
C HIS A 856 2.21 -15.67 21.63
N PHE A 857 2.06 -16.95 21.96
CA PHE A 857 0.76 -17.59 22.15
C PHE A 857 -0.01 -17.01 23.35
N PHE A 858 0.70 -16.74 24.44
CA PHE A 858 0.14 -16.13 25.64
C PHE A 858 0.11 -14.60 25.60
N ARG A 859 0.45 -13.98 24.46
CA ARG A 859 0.33 -12.53 24.31
C ARG A 859 -1.14 -12.16 24.43
N LYS A 860 -1.44 -11.07 25.13
CA LYS A 860 -2.79 -10.50 25.08
C LYS A 860 -3.16 -10.25 23.61
N PRO A 861 -4.40 -10.55 23.18
CA PRO A 861 -4.88 -10.14 21.87
C PRO A 861 -4.55 -8.67 21.64
N LEU A 862 -4.14 -8.30 20.42
CA LEU A 862 -3.61 -6.97 20.08
C LEU A 862 -4.60 -5.79 20.29
N GLY A 863 -5.80 -6.04 20.84
CA GLY A 863 -6.88 -5.07 21.00
C GLY A 863 -7.26 -4.66 22.43
N THR A 864 -6.43 -4.86 23.46
CA THR A 864 -6.72 -4.30 24.82
C THR A 864 -5.61 -3.41 25.34
N LYS A 865 -5.21 -2.41 24.55
CA LYS A 865 -4.71 -1.17 25.16
C LYS A 865 -5.92 -0.24 25.25
N VAL A 866 -6.38 0.06 26.46
CA VAL A 866 -7.40 1.10 26.64
C VAL A 866 -6.71 2.43 26.38
N PRO A 867 -7.04 3.17 25.29
CA PRO A 867 -6.39 4.44 25.01
C PRO A 867 -6.78 5.47 26.07
N ILE A 868 -5.82 6.32 26.44
CA ILE A 868 -6.07 7.55 27.19
C ILE A 868 -6.36 8.62 26.15
N ASN A 869 -7.63 8.88 25.90
CA ASN A 869 -8.12 9.77 24.84
C ASN A 869 -8.87 11.00 25.38
N CYS A 870 -8.95 11.14 26.70
CA CYS A 870 -9.62 12.25 27.35
C CYS A 870 -8.88 12.67 28.62
N VAL A 871 -9.09 13.91 29.03
CA VAL A 871 -8.64 14.46 30.31
C VAL A 871 -9.74 15.35 30.90
N THR A 872 -9.93 15.30 32.21
CA THR A 872 -10.90 16.15 32.92
C THR A 872 -10.16 17.36 33.47
N VAL A 873 -10.47 18.54 32.96
CA VAL A 873 -9.92 19.83 33.40
C VAL A 873 -11.09 20.67 33.91
N ASP A 874 -11.02 21.10 35.18
CA ASP A 874 -12.06 21.89 35.85
C ASP A 874 -13.47 21.29 35.77
N GLY A 875 -13.57 19.96 35.81
CA GLY A 875 -14.83 19.21 35.72
C GLY A 875 -15.37 19.04 34.29
N VAL A 876 -14.66 19.54 33.28
CA VAL A 876 -15.00 19.39 31.86
C VAL A 876 -14.09 18.34 31.22
N MET A 877 -14.69 17.39 30.52
CA MET A 877 -13.95 16.38 29.76
C MET A 877 -13.47 16.97 28.44
N ILE A 878 -12.17 16.89 28.19
CA ILE A 878 -11.47 17.36 27.00
C ILE A 878 -10.90 16.16 26.26
N THR A 879 -11.16 16.04 24.96
CA THR A 879 -10.69 14.94 24.09
C THR A 879 -9.64 15.37 23.07
N ASP A 880 -9.24 16.65 23.09
CA ASP A 880 -8.18 17.20 22.24
C ASP A 880 -6.83 16.54 22.55
N GLU A 881 -6.23 15.89 21.56
CA GLU A 881 -5.02 15.08 21.73
C GLU A 881 -3.83 15.89 22.31
N PRO A 882 -3.47 17.07 21.78
CA PRO A 882 -2.44 17.93 22.39
C PRO A 882 -2.69 18.25 23.86
N THR A 883 -3.94 18.55 24.23
CA THR A 883 -4.33 18.89 25.60
C THR A 883 -4.26 17.68 26.54
N VAL A 884 -4.74 16.52 26.08
CA VAL A 884 -4.63 15.25 26.81
C VAL A 884 -3.15 14.92 27.06
N GLN A 885 -2.32 14.95 26.02
CA GLN A 885 -0.89 14.68 26.14
C GLN A 885 -0.20 15.66 27.10
N THR A 886 -0.47 16.96 26.96
CA THR A 886 0.15 18.01 27.78
C THR A 886 -0.23 17.86 29.25
N THR A 887 -1.52 17.61 29.54
CA THR A 887 -2.03 17.53 30.91
C THR A 887 -1.51 16.28 31.63
N PHE A 888 -1.56 15.11 30.99
CA PHE A 888 -0.99 13.90 31.56
C PHE A 888 0.53 14.03 31.75
N THR A 889 1.24 14.63 30.78
CA THR A 889 2.68 14.88 30.91
C THR A 889 2.98 15.82 32.07
N ALA A 890 2.21 16.91 32.24
CA ALA A 890 2.37 17.86 33.32
C ALA A 890 2.13 17.23 34.70
N HIS A 891 1.06 16.42 34.84
CA HIS A 891 0.75 15.72 36.08
C HIS A 891 1.88 14.77 36.51
N TRP A 892 2.29 13.85 35.62
CA TRP A 892 3.35 12.89 35.95
C TRP A 892 4.72 13.57 36.09
N ARG A 893 4.98 14.66 35.36
CA ARG A 893 6.18 15.49 35.59
C ARG A 893 6.17 16.10 36.98
N SER A 894 5.04 16.59 37.47
CA SER A 894 4.92 17.13 38.83
C SER A 894 5.18 16.09 39.91
N ILE A 895 4.79 14.83 39.70
CA ILE A 895 5.04 13.74 40.66
C ILE A 895 6.50 13.29 40.61
N MET A 896 7.07 13.20 39.41
CA MET A 896 8.39 12.60 39.17
C MET A 896 9.54 13.62 39.28
N THR A 897 9.25 14.90 39.52
CA THR A 897 10.26 15.97 39.64
C THR A 897 10.20 16.59 41.03
N SER A 898 11.34 16.68 41.71
CA SER A 898 11.44 17.48 42.93
C SER A 898 11.44 18.98 42.60
N PRO A 899 10.63 19.82 43.26
CA PRO A 899 10.71 21.28 43.09
C PRO A 899 12.13 21.77 43.43
N GLN A 900 12.69 22.67 42.62
CA GLN A 900 14.04 23.19 42.83
C GLN A 900 14.23 23.86 44.20
N ASP A 901 13.17 24.45 44.75
CA ASP A 901 13.16 25.16 46.04
C ASP A 901 12.46 24.38 47.17
N ALA A 902 12.28 23.06 47.01
CA ALA A 902 11.65 22.27 48.06
C ALA A 902 12.53 22.23 49.31
N ASN A 903 11.96 22.62 50.46
CA ASN A 903 12.61 22.41 51.75
C ASN A 903 13.00 20.93 51.90
N PRO A 904 14.21 20.63 52.39
CA PRO A 904 14.63 19.24 52.58
C PRO A 904 13.61 18.50 53.44
N PRO A 905 13.25 17.25 53.09
CA PRO A 905 12.29 16.47 53.85
C PRO A 905 12.66 16.44 55.33
N ASP A 906 11.67 16.69 56.20
CA ASP A 906 11.83 16.72 57.66
C ASP A 906 12.70 15.55 58.15
N HIS A 907 13.80 15.91 58.79
CA HIS A 907 14.83 14.99 59.22
C HIS A 907 14.29 13.94 60.19
N HIS A 908 13.27 14.28 61.01
CA HIS A 908 12.64 13.34 61.93
C HIS A 908 11.78 12.32 61.19
N ARG A 909 10.93 12.74 60.25
CA ARG A 909 10.13 11.84 59.40
C ARG A 909 11.00 10.92 58.54
N ARG A 910 12.07 11.45 57.94
CA ARG A 910 12.99 10.65 57.12
C ARG A 910 13.65 9.54 57.96
N ARG A 911 14.11 9.91 59.17
CA ARG A 911 14.69 8.97 60.11
C ARG A 911 13.69 7.91 60.58
N ALA A 912 12.46 8.30 60.89
CA ALA A 912 11.40 7.35 61.26
C ALA A 912 11.11 6.31 60.15
N VAL A 913 11.09 6.72 58.88
CA VAL A 913 10.93 5.79 57.74
C VAL A 913 12.13 4.85 57.61
N ILE A 914 13.36 5.37 57.70
CA ILE A 914 14.58 4.55 57.62
C ILE A 914 14.67 3.57 58.81
N GLU A 915 14.28 4.00 60.01
CA GLU A 915 14.24 3.18 61.22
C GLU A 915 13.20 2.05 61.14
N SER A 916 12.12 2.24 60.37
CA SER A 916 11.12 1.18 60.12
C SER A 916 11.65 0.01 59.29
N LEU A 917 12.72 0.22 58.52
CA LEU A 917 13.40 -0.86 57.82
C LEU A 917 14.10 -1.72 58.89
N THR A 918 13.78 -3.00 58.99
CA THR A 918 14.38 -3.92 59.98
C THR A 918 15.57 -4.70 59.43
N LYS A 919 15.70 -4.76 58.11
CA LYS A 919 16.85 -5.37 57.43
C LYS A 919 17.97 -4.34 57.26
N ARG A 920 19.19 -4.73 57.62
CA ARG A 920 20.41 -3.96 57.43
C ARG A 920 21.39 -4.84 56.68
N LEU A 921 22.15 -4.23 55.78
CA LEU A 921 23.31 -4.87 55.18
C LEU A 921 24.30 -5.19 56.29
N ASN A 922 24.96 -6.34 56.20
CA ASN A 922 26.08 -6.62 57.09
C ASN A 922 27.28 -5.70 56.70
N LEU A 923 28.29 -5.62 57.57
CA LEU A 923 29.44 -4.75 57.34
C LEU A 923 30.16 -5.07 56.02
N ALA A 924 30.32 -6.36 55.72
CA ALA A 924 31.01 -6.83 54.51
C ALA A 924 30.26 -6.45 53.23
N ASP A 925 28.93 -6.61 53.19
CA ASP A 925 28.10 -6.22 52.06
C ASP A 925 28.14 -4.71 51.85
N ARG A 926 28.14 -3.93 52.94
CA ARG A 926 28.26 -2.47 52.88
C ARG A 926 29.60 -2.05 52.29
N GLU A 927 30.70 -2.59 52.83
CA GLU A 927 32.04 -2.32 52.32
C GLU A 927 32.22 -2.76 50.86
N SER A 928 31.56 -3.84 50.46
CA SER A 928 31.54 -4.31 49.07
C SER A 928 30.77 -3.38 48.14
N LEU A 929 29.62 -2.83 48.58
CA LEU A 929 28.80 -1.91 47.78
C LEU A 929 29.40 -0.51 47.67
N ASP A 930 30.27 -0.12 48.61
CA ASP A 930 30.99 1.16 48.60
C ASP A 930 32.27 1.11 47.72
N GLN A 931 32.64 -0.04 47.16
CA GLN A 931 33.79 -0.14 46.25
C GLN A 931 33.54 0.56 44.91
N PRO A 932 34.60 1.05 44.23
CA PRO A 932 34.50 1.54 42.86
C PRO A 932 33.97 0.48 41.90
N ILE A 933 33.14 0.90 40.94
CA ILE A 933 32.60 0.04 39.88
C ILE A 933 33.76 -0.56 39.08
N THR A 934 33.67 -1.85 38.75
CA THR A 934 34.71 -2.54 37.97
C THR A 934 34.21 -2.99 36.59
N ALA A 935 35.12 -3.15 35.62
CA ALA A 935 34.77 -3.69 34.30
C ALA A 935 34.23 -5.13 34.41
N THR A 936 34.78 -5.94 35.34
CA THR A 936 34.30 -7.28 35.63
C THR A 936 32.84 -7.28 36.09
N GLU A 937 32.49 -6.40 37.01
CA GLU A 937 31.10 -6.23 37.47
C GLU A 937 30.16 -5.85 36.32
N LEU A 938 30.56 -4.88 35.48
CA LEU A 938 29.77 -4.46 34.32
C LEU A 938 29.60 -5.58 33.29
N ARG A 939 30.64 -6.35 33.03
CA ARG A 939 30.62 -7.49 32.10
C ARG A 939 29.67 -8.57 32.59
N ASP A 940 29.76 -8.94 33.87
CA ASP A 940 28.97 -10.02 34.44
C ASP A 940 27.50 -9.59 34.52
N ALA A 941 27.22 -8.34 34.90
CA ALA A 941 25.89 -7.74 34.82
C ALA A 941 25.34 -7.80 33.38
N MET A 942 26.11 -7.38 32.39
CA MET A 942 25.70 -7.39 30.98
C MET A 942 25.36 -8.79 30.45
N LYS A 943 26.11 -9.82 30.84
CA LYS A 943 25.84 -11.23 30.46
C LYS A 943 24.52 -11.76 31.02
N THR A 944 24.09 -11.28 32.19
CA THR A 944 22.81 -11.69 32.80
C THR A 944 21.58 -10.97 32.25
N MET A 945 21.77 -9.87 31.51
CA MET A 945 20.66 -9.10 30.95
C MET A 945 19.93 -9.86 29.84
N ASN A 946 18.61 -9.67 29.75
CA ASN A 946 17.83 -10.27 28.66
C ASN A 946 18.17 -9.61 27.31
N PRO A 947 18.70 -10.33 26.31
CA PRO A 947 19.17 -9.76 25.04
C PRO A 947 18.10 -8.99 24.26
N SER A 948 16.82 -9.35 24.48
CA SER A 948 15.66 -8.80 23.78
C SER A 948 15.06 -7.56 24.45
N LYS A 949 15.58 -7.14 25.59
CA LYS A 949 15.12 -5.96 26.32
C LYS A 949 16.03 -4.78 26.03
N SER A 950 15.43 -3.60 25.95
CA SER A 950 16.13 -2.31 25.86
C SER A 950 15.84 -1.51 27.13
N PRO A 951 16.85 -0.86 27.73
CA PRO A 951 16.70 -0.12 28.97
C PRO A 951 16.12 1.30 28.81
N GLY A 952 15.94 1.82 27.59
CA GLY A 952 15.52 3.21 27.40
C GLY A 952 15.02 3.59 25.99
N PRO A 953 14.70 4.88 25.77
CA PRO A 953 14.17 5.39 24.49
C PRO A 953 15.23 5.50 23.37
N ASP A 954 16.48 5.11 23.64
CA ASP A 954 17.58 5.18 22.66
C ASP A 954 17.56 4.04 21.63
N GLY A 955 16.87 2.94 21.94
CA GLY A 955 16.63 1.82 21.04
C GLY A 955 17.65 0.70 21.07
N TRP A 956 18.68 0.79 21.92
CA TRP A 956 19.73 -0.23 22.04
C TRP A 956 19.26 -1.37 22.94
N SER A 957 19.33 -2.61 22.46
CA SER A 957 19.03 -3.79 23.28
C SER A 957 20.27 -4.27 24.02
N ALA A 958 20.10 -5.02 25.10
CA ALA A 958 21.21 -5.68 25.79
C ALA A 958 22.03 -6.58 24.84
N GLY A 959 21.36 -7.19 23.85
CA GLY A 959 22.00 -8.02 22.82
C GLY A 959 23.11 -7.31 22.05
N PHE A 960 23.03 -5.99 21.85
CA PHE A 960 24.08 -5.21 21.19
C PHE A 960 25.38 -5.21 22.02
N PHE A 961 25.27 -4.94 23.32
CA PHE A 961 26.43 -4.90 24.22
C PHE A 961 26.99 -6.31 24.46
N GLN A 962 26.14 -7.33 24.41
CA GLN A 962 26.53 -8.73 24.53
C GLN A 962 27.32 -9.27 23.33
N VAL A 963 27.43 -8.53 22.22
CA VAL A 963 28.29 -8.92 21.07
C VAL A 963 29.76 -8.99 21.47
N ALA A 964 30.21 -8.09 22.34
CA ALA A 964 31.61 -8.01 22.81
C ALA A 964 31.65 -7.53 24.27
N PRO A 965 31.18 -8.34 25.23
CA PRO A 965 30.91 -7.89 26.59
C PRO A 965 32.17 -7.43 27.32
N GLU A 966 33.32 -8.03 27.02
CA GLU A 966 34.62 -7.61 27.55
C GLU A 966 34.94 -6.16 27.12
N ILE A 967 34.78 -5.84 25.82
CA ILE A 967 35.09 -4.51 25.27
C ILE A 967 34.10 -3.46 25.78
N PHE A 968 32.80 -3.77 25.73
CA PHE A 968 31.77 -2.82 26.15
C PHE A 968 31.82 -2.55 27.66
N SER A 969 32.22 -3.51 28.48
CA SER A 969 32.38 -3.30 29.92
C SER A 969 33.47 -2.27 30.24
N GLU A 970 34.58 -2.29 29.51
CA GLU A 970 35.68 -1.34 29.69
C GLU A 970 35.30 0.06 29.17
N LEU A 971 34.63 0.14 28.01
CA LEU A 971 34.10 1.40 27.47
C LEU A 971 33.15 2.08 28.44
N LEU A 972 32.18 1.33 28.98
CA LEU A 972 31.19 1.86 29.92
C LEU A 972 31.83 2.30 31.23
N LEU A 973 32.84 1.57 31.72
CA LEU A 973 33.59 1.98 32.92
C LEU A 973 34.24 3.35 32.74
N MET A 974 34.93 3.58 31.62
CA MET A 974 35.57 4.88 31.32
C MET A 974 34.53 6.00 31.25
N VAL A 975 33.40 5.75 30.56
CA VAL A 975 32.30 6.71 30.45
C VAL A 975 31.70 7.03 31.82
N PHE A 976 31.43 6.04 32.67
CA PHE A 976 30.84 6.24 33.99
C PHE A 976 31.79 6.98 34.93
N ASN A 977 33.07 6.62 34.97
CA ASN A 977 34.06 7.31 35.80
C ASN A 977 34.25 8.77 35.34
N TYR A 978 34.28 9.03 34.04
CA TYR A 978 34.32 10.40 33.51
C TYR A 978 33.10 11.22 33.93
N GLN A 979 31.89 10.65 33.77
CA GLN A 979 30.64 11.31 34.15
C GLN A 979 30.55 11.59 35.64
N LEU A 980 30.98 10.63 36.47
CA LEU A 980 30.99 10.77 37.93
C LEU A 980 31.94 11.89 38.36
N THR A 981 33.17 11.89 37.81
CA THR A 981 34.24 12.81 38.22
C THR A 981 34.00 14.25 37.75
N HIS A 982 33.54 14.45 36.51
CA HIS A 982 33.45 15.79 35.91
C HIS A 982 32.05 16.40 35.93
N HIS A 983 31.00 15.58 35.99
CA HIS A 983 29.62 16.05 35.84
C HIS A 983 28.70 15.67 37.00
N GLY A 984 29.11 14.75 37.88
CA GLY A 984 28.29 14.23 38.98
C GLY A 984 26.97 13.58 38.54
N CYS A 985 26.79 13.31 37.24
CA CYS A 985 25.55 12.78 36.68
C CYS A 985 25.79 12.00 35.38
N LEU A 986 24.91 11.03 35.08
CA LEU A 986 24.96 10.25 33.84
C LEU A 986 24.66 11.09 32.58
N LEU A 987 24.95 10.54 31.40
CA LEU A 987 24.73 11.24 30.13
C LEU A 987 23.25 11.60 29.92
N PRO A 988 22.94 12.71 29.21
CA PRO A 988 21.55 13.14 29.01
C PRO A 988 20.62 12.06 28.45
N HIS A 989 21.10 11.17 27.59
CA HIS A 989 20.30 10.06 27.05
C HIS A 989 20.09 8.92 28.06
N GLN A 990 21.05 8.69 28.97
CA GLN A 990 20.96 7.70 30.06
C GLN A 990 20.04 8.16 31.19
N ARG A 991 19.75 9.46 31.27
CA ARG A 991 18.82 10.07 32.24
C ARG A 991 17.40 10.26 31.71
N ARG A 992 17.08 9.71 30.53
CA ARG A 992 15.73 9.74 29.95
C ARG A 992 15.04 8.41 30.23
N SER A 993 13.78 8.49 30.65
CA SER A 993 12.90 7.34 30.81
C SER A 993 11.64 7.54 29.97
N ALA A 994 11.01 6.44 29.57
CA ALA A 994 9.70 6.45 28.94
C ALA A 994 8.71 5.80 29.91
N ILE A 995 7.66 6.55 30.27
CA ILE A 995 6.57 6.03 31.11
C ILE A 995 5.45 5.61 30.17
N THR A 996 5.02 4.35 30.28
CA THR A 996 3.80 3.88 29.63
C THR A 996 2.67 3.93 30.65
N LEU A 997 1.66 4.74 30.38
CA LEU A 997 0.48 4.83 31.22
C LEU A 997 -0.50 3.71 30.85
N LEU A 998 -1.04 3.05 31.87
CA LEU A 998 -2.02 1.98 31.73
C LEU A 998 -3.19 2.31 32.66
N HIS A 999 -4.38 2.55 32.08
CA HIS A 999 -5.59 2.71 32.88
C HIS A 999 -5.92 1.38 33.58
N LYS A 1000 -6.03 1.42 34.91
CA LYS A 1000 -6.37 0.25 35.74
C LYS A 1000 -7.78 0.32 36.32
N SER A 1001 -8.24 1.50 36.71
CA SER A 1001 -9.53 1.77 37.37
C SER A 1001 -9.75 3.28 37.53
N GLY A 1002 -10.96 3.72 37.87
CA GLY A 1002 -11.28 5.15 38.09
C GLY A 1002 -11.68 5.89 36.81
N ASP A 1003 -11.94 7.19 36.93
CA ASP A 1003 -12.25 8.05 35.78
C ASP A 1003 -11.05 8.13 34.83
N ARG A 1004 -11.30 7.92 33.54
CA ARG A 1004 -10.29 7.91 32.47
C ARG A 1004 -9.72 9.31 32.20
N GLY A 1005 -10.51 10.35 32.47
CA GLY A 1005 -10.07 11.73 32.32
C GLY A 1005 -9.11 12.17 33.42
N MET A 1006 -8.94 11.41 34.50
CA MET A 1006 -8.11 11.80 35.63
C MET A 1006 -6.67 11.27 35.44
N PRO A 1007 -5.64 12.13 35.46
CA PRO A 1007 -4.25 11.70 35.31
C PRO A 1007 -3.68 10.85 36.45
N GLY A 1008 -4.38 10.78 37.60
CA GLY A 1008 -4.00 10.03 38.80
C GLY A 1008 -5.17 9.90 39.76
#